data_AF-A0A654IG05-F1
#
_entry.id   AF-A0A654IG05-F1
#
_cell.length_a   1.000
_cell.length_b   1.000
_cell.length_c   1.000
_cell.angle_alpha   90.00
_cell.angle_beta   90.00
_cell.angle_gamma   90.00
#
_symmetry.space_group_name_H-M   'P 1'
#
loop_
_entity.id
_entity.type
_entity.pdbx_description
1 polymer ?
#
loop_
_entity_poly.entity_id
_entity_poly.type
_entity_poly.pdbx_seq_one_letter_code
_entity_poly.pdbx_strand_id
1 'polypeptide(L)'
;MKITAILSSLFLSPTLLNTSPILVNNSTNTQIQTQEFNLDDLTIKTSSNKKIQAFLHNDVFYTSINQFLKSIDSIINYSNLEHSFKDNKTTIKLKDDNNFFIEFNYLTKKITISNNKIFNKILKNNKRAEEDLKITFEKEQNKNNTTQFEIDLSKYNIDILKDQNDLYLPAILLNQMFLSESNIQTYFNGQDFKIFKFYEALSFPGTFYLKQSDKNNQTNIPIGLKKFQYEYLAFLFDNYYGIKLENNKSYKDYFKKYEKQILSESSHEHYLATKQIINELDDPHSAYVLDGYYDKNRDFHKIMFSEQKRIKNRVEILNLLAKNDPNKIDYQNELISDDTSVISFKKFEENSAEMIKKSLDQAKSKNVKNIVFNLTQNGGGYIGSAFEILGFLTNQPFNVYSYNPLTKEKKVETIKSKYNKYDFNYYILTSPYSFSAGNIFPQIIKDNKLAKIIGYKTFGGASSINYYVLPTGDIIQLSSNNVFTNDNFESLEFGVTPDVQLDADVYKNPEVIYQPKTLLNLIKKANKIEKQPELVKKTSSTLKPSTNSTKPNKITHYLIDLNTINKKSSITRPLTVIQPANKINMLSLIKPDKNNLEINLLEKTNTNLSDIKNLDLDKLNKNDKDQILTALKNKNPDIQINWDDLVVDKITNNSAEISLKNSDQKIIVHFLLETKNSKNTIWIVLVIISITVLLGLINFIIIRKLKTNKLNK
;
A
#
# COMPACT_ATOMS: atom_id res chain seq x y z
N MET A 1 21.19 -71.82 24.93
CA MET A 1 21.78 -71.22 23.72
C MET A 1 21.83 -69.73 23.95
N LYS A 2 23.01 -69.26 24.37
CA LYS A 2 23.96 -68.49 23.53
C LYS A 2 23.45 -67.06 23.34
N ILE A 3 23.92 -66.14 24.20
CA ILE A 3 25.16 -65.35 24.02
C ILE A 3 24.84 -64.24 23.00
N THR A 4 24.83 -62.94 23.30
CA THR A 4 25.85 -62.04 23.91
C THR A 4 25.21 -60.63 23.82
N ALA A 5 25.51 -59.57 24.54
CA ALA A 5 26.33 -59.24 25.70
C ALA A 5 26.25 -57.70 25.82
N ILE A 6 25.98 -57.13 27.00
CA ILE A 6 26.98 -56.43 27.85
C ILE A 6 27.37 -55.05 27.24
N LEU A 7 27.26 -53.88 27.89
CA LEU A 7 27.62 -53.54 29.27
C LEU A 7 26.88 -52.28 29.74
N SER A 8 26.54 -52.32 31.01
CA SER A 8 26.03 -51.30 31.91
C SER A 8 26.94 -50.09 32.14
N SER A 9 26.33 -48.92 32.35
CA SER A 9 26.64 -48.05 33.50
C SER A 9 25.50 -47.07 33.82
N LEU A 10 24.83 -47.37 34.95
CA LEU A 10 24.33 -46.48 36.02
C LEU A 10 23.28 -45.41 35.65
N PHE A 11 21.98 -45.62 35.95
CA PHE A 11 21.28 -45.30 37.24
C PHE A 11 21.44 -43.81 37.63
N LEU A 12 20.41 -42.96 37.76
CA LEU A 12 19.05 -43.11 38.28
C LEU A 12 18.13 -41.97 37.77
N SER A 13 16.85 -42.31 37.56
CA SER A 13 15.69 -41.40 37.59
C SER A 13 15.53 -40.73 38.97
N PRO A 14 14.77 -39.64 39.12
CA PRO A 14 13.33 -39.85 39.37
C PRO A 14 12.40 -38.76 38.81
N THR A 15 11.22 -39.21 38.41
CA THR A 15 9.97 -38.45 38.49
C THR A 15 9.70 -38.07 39.94
N LEU A 16 9.34 -36.82 40.22
CA LEU A 16 8.45 -36.47 41.33
C LEU A 16 7.85 -35.08 41.13
N LEU A 17 6.56 -35.01 41.44
CA LEU A 17 5.80 -33.79 41.65
C LEU A 17 6.56 -32.81 42.54
N ASN A 18 6.56 -31.54 42.16
CA ASN A 18 6.33 -30.47 43.13
C ASN A 18 5.87 -29.20 42.42
N THR A 19 4.64 -28.84 42.75
CA THR A 19 4.17 -27.46 42.82
C THR A 19 5.17 -26.56 43.54
N SER A 20 5.19 -25.29 43.10
CA SER A 20 5.57 -24.07 43.83
C SER A 20 6.98 -23.50 43.55
N PRO A 21 7.13 -22.16 43.55
CA PRO A 21 6.20 -21.19 44.12
C PRO A 21 5.54 -20.28 43.07
N ILE A 22 4.27 -19.94 43.33
CA ILE A 22 3.85 -18.55 43.21
C ILE A 22 4.81 -17.76 44.11
N LEU A 23 5.88 -17.25 43.51
CA LEU A 23 6.60 -16.13 44.09
C LEU A 23 5.73 -14.91 43.82
N VAL A 24 4.80 -14.64 44.75
CA VAL A 24 4.53 -13.24 45.09
C VAL A 24 5.82 -12.73 45.74
N ASN A 25 6.84 -12.47 44.93
CA ASN A 25 7.98 -11.69 45.35
C ASN A 25 7.56 -10.23 45.25
N ASN A 26 6.93 -9.75 46.30
CA ASN A 26 6.90 -8.34 46.62
C ASN A 26 8.32 -7.90 47.02
N SER A 27 9.21 -7.71 46.04
CA SER A 27 10.47 -6.97 46.20
C SER A 27 11.08 -6.59 44.84
N THR A 28 10.82 -5.35 44.42
CA THR A 28 11.79 -4.34 43.90
C THR A 28 12.82 -4.72 42.81
N ASN A 29 12.74 -4.03 41.66
CA ASN A 29 13.83 -3.74 40.70
C ASN A 29 14.49 -4.92 39.95
N THR A 30 13.77 -5.58 39.04
CA THR A 30 14.41 -6.30 37.92
C THR A 30 14.67 -5.34 36.76
N GLN A 31 15.92 -4.92 36.59
CA GLN A 31 16.36 -4.16 35.42
C GLN A 31 16.31 -5.06 34.18
N ILE A 32 15.58 -4.64 33.15
CA ILE A 32 15.56 -5.33 31.86
C ILE A 32 16.91 -5.14 31.18
N GLN A 33 17.60 -6.24 30.86
CA GLN A 33 18.87 -6.19 30.12
C GLN A 33 18.60 -5.97 28.64
N THR A 34 19.07 -4.84 28.11
CA THR A 34 19.01 -4.50 26.68
C THR A 34 20.37 -4.69 26.03
N GLN A 35 20.38 -4.78 24.70
CA GLN A 35 21.57 -4.76 23.87
C GLN A 35 21.42 -3.70 22.77
N GLU A 36 22.53 -3.31 22.16
CA GLU A 36 22.55 -2.36 21.06
C GLU A 36 22.27 -3.03 19.73
N PHE A 37 21.35 -2.44 18.98
CA PHE A 37 21.13 -2.73 17.56
C PHE A 37 21.48 -1.51 16.71
N ASN A 38 21.89 -1.74 15.47
CA ASN A 38 22.10 -0.64 14.53
C ASN A 38 20.77 0.06 14.24
N LEU A 39 20.81 1.39 14.19
CA LEU A 39 19.72 2.23 13.70
C LEU A 39 20.13 2.84 12.36
N ASP A 40 19.53 2.37 11.28
CA ASP A 40 19.84 2.82 9.91
C ASP A 40 18.70 3.67 9.35
N ASP A 41 18.97 4.95 9.10
CA ASP A 41 17.97 5.88 8.56
C ASP A 41 18.13 6.01 7.04
N LEU A 42 17.37 5.18 6.32
CA LEU A 42 17.38 5.15 4.85
C LEU A 42 16.78 6.42 4.22
N THR A 43 16.18 7.31 5.02
CA THR A 43 15.61 8.56 4.52
C THR A 43 16.65 9.67 4.38
N ILE A 44 17.83 9.48 4.95
CA ILE A 44 18.94 10.44 4.96
C ILE A 44 20.10 9.86 4.15
N LYS A 45 20.76 10.68 3.33
CA LYS A 45 21.85 10.25 2.45
C LYS A 45 23.18 9.98 3.17
N THR A 46 23.28 10.26 4.46
CA THR A 46 24.51 10.15 5.25
C THR A 46 24.43 8.93 6.15
N SER A 47 25.47 8.09 6.13
CA SER A 47 25.57 6.94 7.04
C SER A 47 25.62 7.43 8.48
N SER A 48 24.63 7.06 9.28
CA SER A 48 24.59 7.37 10.71
C SER A 48 24.98 6.13 11.51
N ASN A 49 25.97 6.25 12.42
CA ASN A 49 26.32 5.18 13.36
C ASN A 49 25.38 5.15 14.57
N LYS A 50 24.10 5.48 14.37
CA LYS A 50 23.13 5.51 15.47
C LYS A 50 22.83 4.09 15.95
N LYS A 51 22.45 3.98 17.22
CA LYS A 51 22.09 2.72 17.88
C LYS A 51 20.74 2.85 18.58
N ILE A 52 20.07 1.73 18.75
CA ILE A 52 18.87 1.62 19.59
C ILE A 52 19.07 0.52 20.63
N GLN A 53 18.71 0.83 21.89
CA GLN A 53 18.70 -0.13 22.98
C GLN A 53 17.40 -0.94 22.94
N ALA A 54 17.52 -2.25 22.80
CA ALA A 54 16.38 -3.15 22.64
C ALA A 54 16.76 -4.58 23.07
N PHE A 55 15.81 -5.50 22.99
CA PHE A 55 16.04 -6.94 23.19
C PHE A 55 14.98 -7.75 22.44
N LEU A 56 15.22 -9.05 22.32
CA LEU A 56 14.22 -9.97 21.77
C LEU A 56 13.45 -10.65 22.92
N HIS A 57 12.14 -10.43 22.98
CA HIS A 57 11.22 -11.14 23.87
C HIS A 57 10.37 -12.08 23.04
N ASN A 58 10.50 -13.40 23.25
CA ASN A 58 9.84 -14.41 22.43
C ASN A 58 10.02 -14.19 20.92
N ASP A 59 11.28 -13.95 20.50
CA ASP A 59 11.69 -13.62 19.12
C ASP A 59 11.22 -12.25 18.58
N VAL A 60 10.48 -11.45 19.35
CA VAL A 60 9.95 -10.15 18.94
C VAL A 60 10.85 -9.02 19.43
N PHE A 61 11.11 -8.02 18.59
CA PHE A 61 11.92 -6.86 18.94
C PHE A 61 11.17 -5.91 19.88
N TYR A 62 11.64 -5.83 21.12
CA TYR A 62 11.10 -4.96 22.17
C TYR A 62 12.06 -3.83 22.50
N THR A 63 11.51 -2.64 22.74
CA THR A 63 12.26 -1.48 23.24
C THR A 63 11.36 -0.66 24.17
N SER A 64 11.95 0.22 24.97
CA SER A 64 11.15 1.11 25.82
C SER A 64 10.46 2.17 24.99
N ILE A 65 9.31 2.68 25.45
CA ILE A 65 8.56 3.73 24.74
C ILE A 65 9.44 4.96 24.51
N ASN A 66 10.18 5.40 25.53
CA ASN A 66 11.07 6.55 25.43
C ASN A 66 12.22 6.30 24.45
N GLN A 67 12.80 5.10 24.47
CA GLN A 67 13.90 4.75 23.56
C GLN A 67 13.42 4.66 22.10
N PHE A 68 12.22 4.14 21.86
CA PHE A 68 11.59 4.17 20.55
C PHE A 68 11.44 5.61 20.04
N LEU A 69 10.85 6.50 20.84
CA LEU A 69 10.65 7.91 20.46
C LEU A 69 11.97 8.63 20.15
N LYS A 70 13.03 8.37 20.92
CA LYS A 70 14.38 8.88 20.63
C LYS A 70 14.93 8.35 19.32
N SER A 71 14.68 7.08 19.01
CA SER A 71 15.18 6.45 17.77
C SER A 71 14.57 7.04 16.50
N ILE A 72 13.34 7.55 16.59
CA ILE A 72 12.62 8.18 15.47
C ILE A 72 12.66 9.71 15.53
N ASP A 73 13.63 10.29 16.24
CA ASP A 73 13.80 11.74 16.39
C ASP A 73 14.02 12.48 15.08
N SER A 74 14.39 11.79 13.99
CA SER A 74 14.44 12.37 12.64
C SER A 74 13.05 12.67 12.08
N ILE A 75 12.02 11.95 12.52
CA ILE A 75 10.64 12.02 12.04
C ILE A 75 9.77 12.90 12.95
N ILE A 76 9.97 12.81 14.27
CA ILE A 76 9.13 13.47 15.28
C ILE A 76 9.83 14.63 15.98
N ASN A 77 9.06 15.59 16.48
CA ASN A 77 9.55 16.67 17.34
C ASN A 77 9.74 16.19 18.78
N TYR A 78 10.73 15.30 18.98
CA TYR A 78 11.01 14.66 20.28
C TYR A 78 11.27 15.68 21.41
N SER A 79 11.90 16.82 21.11
CA SER A 79 12.15 17.87 22.11
C SER A 79 10.87 18.50 22.66
N ASN A 80 9.77 18.46 21.91
CA ASN A 80 8.45 18.91 22.35
C ASN A 80 7.66 17.82 23.11
N LEU A 81 8.22 16.63 23.31
CA LEU A 81 7.59 15.56 24.08
C LEU A 81 8.10 15.54 25.53
N GLU A 82 7.16 15.38 26.45
CA GLU A 82 7.42 15.03 27.84
C GLU A 82 7.10 13.54 28.03
N HIS A 83 8.11 12.79 28.48
CA HIS A 83 7.96 11.39 28.90
C HIS A 83 7.95 11.34 30.42
N SER A 84 7.02 10.57 30.99
CA SER A 84 7.01 10.25 32.42
C SER A 84 6.61 8.80 32.64
N PHE A 85 7.25 8.14 33.60
CA PHE A 85 6.87 6.82 34.08
C PHE A 85 6.55 6.89 35.57
N LYS A 86 5.28 6.65 35.94
CA LYS A 86 4.80 6.71 37.32
C LYS A 86 3.62 5.76 37.50
N ASP A 87 3.52 5.12 38.65
CA ASP A 87 2.37 4.27 39.02
C ASP A 87 2.07 3.15 37.99
N ASN A 88 3.12 2.56 37.41
CA ASN A 88 3.06 1.57 36.32
C ASN A 88 2.42 2.09 35.02
N LYS A 89 2.52 3.39 34.77
CA LYS A 89 2.04 4.04 33.56
C LYS A 89 3.15 4.84 32.91
N THR A 90 3.27 4.73 31.59
CA THR A 90 4.07 5.66 30.79
C THR A 90 3.15 6.67 30.13
N THR A 91 3.41 7.95 30.34
CA THR A 91 2.66 9.04 29.67
C THR A 91 3.59 9.82 28.76
N ILE A 92 3.17 9.99 27.51
CA ILE A 92 3.79 10.86 26.51
C ILE A 92 2.86 12.05 26.28
N LYS A 93 3.37 13.27 26.46
CA LYS A 93 2.57 14.49 26.39
C LYS A 93 3.27 15.57 25.57
N LEU A 94 2.50 16.39 24.87
CA LEU A 94 3.05 17.59 24.22
C LEU A 94 3.32 18.69 25.25
N LYS A 95 4.52 19.29 25.22
CA LYS A 95 4.91 20.38 26.14
C LYS A 95 4.18 21.69 25.83
N ASP A 96 3.93 21.94 24.54
CA ASP A 96 3.26 23.15 24.06
C ASP A 96 1.72 23.08 24.11
N ASP A 97 1.13 21.88 24.24
CA ASP A 97 -0.31 21.68 24.26
C ASP A 97 -0.71 20.50 25.15
N ASN A 98 -0.92 20.80 26.44
CA ASN A 98 -1.17 19.81 27.48
C ASN A 98 -2.42 18.94 27.28
N ASN A 99 -3.30 19.29 26.32
CA ASN A 99 -4.50 18.50 26.00
C ASN A 99 -4.18 17.24 25.18
N PHE A 100 -2.97 17.14 24.63
CA PHE A 100 -2.53 16.01 23.81
C PHE A 100 -1.59 15.09 24.59
N PHE A 101 -2.07 13.88 24.89
CA PHE A 101 -1.29 12.85 25.54
C PHE A 101 -1.65 11.44 25.04
N ILE A 102 -0.70 10.53 25.24
CA ILE A 102 -0.88 9.07 25.12
C ILE A 102 -0.41 8.46 26.45
N GLU A 103 -1.28 7.73 27.13
CA GLU A 103 -0.98 7.03 28.38
C GLU A 103 -1.03 5.52 28.15
N PHE A 104 0.06 4.82 28.44
CA PHE A 104 0.17 3.36 28.43
C PHE A 104 0.09 2.85 29.86
N ASN A 105 -0.86 1.97 30.15
CA ASN A 105 -1.07 1.44 31.50
C ASN A 105 -0.75 -0.06 31.54
N TYR A 106 0.29 -0.42 32.29
CA TYR A 106 0.76 -1.81 32.40
C TYR A 106 -0.27 -2.75 33.03
N LEU A 107 -0.93 -2.32 34.11
CA LEU A 107 -1.83 -3.18 34.88
C LEU A 107 -3.11 -3.50 34.10
N THR A 108 -3.68 -2.50 33.45
CA THR A 108 -4.92 -2.67 32.66
C THR A 108 -4.67 -3.10 31.23
N LYS A 109 -3.42 -3.02 30.75
CA LYS A 109 -3.02 -3.18 29.35
C LYS A 109 -3.76 -2.23 28.38
N LYS A 110 -4.28 -1.11 28.88
CA LYS A 110 -4.96 -0.11 28.08
C LYS A 110 -4.01 0.99 27.66
N ILE A 111 -4.24 1.51 26.47
CA ILE A 111 -3.59 2.71 25.96
C ILE A 111 -4.66 3.76 25.72
N THR A 112 -4.55 4.88 26.43
CA THR A 112 -5.49 6.00 26.36
C THR A 112 -4.89 7.09 25.50
N ILE A 113 -5.60 7.50 24.45
CA ILE A 113 -5.19 8.58 23.56
C ILE A 113 -6.19 9.71 23.72
N SER A 114 -5.73 10.90 24.10
CA SER A 114 -6.62 12.02 24.39
C SER A 114 -7.34 12.58 23.15
N ASN A 115 -6.66 12.52 22.00
CA ASN A 115 -7.15 13.00 20.73
C ASN A 115 -6.31 12.44 19.58
N ASN A 116 -6.96 11.98 18.50
CA ASN A 116 -6.29 11.40 17.33
C ASN A 116 -5.27 12.35 16.67
N LYS A 117 -5.48 13.68 16.77
CA LYS A 117 -4.57 14.67 16.17
C LYS A 117 -3.18 14.68 16.80
N ILE A 118 -2.97 14.02 17.95
CA ILE A 118 -1.62 13.91 18.54
C ILE A 118 -0.64 13.28 17.55
N PHE A 119 -1.06 12.26 16.79
CA PHE A 119 -0.18 11.56 15.86
C PHE A 119 0.32 12.46 14.72
N ASN A 120 -0.45 13.48 14.33
CA ASN A 120 -0.02 14.50 13.37
C ASN A 120 0.79 15.62 14.01
N LYS A 121 0.49 15.97 15.27
CA LYS A 121 1.18 17.03 16.02
C LYS A 121 2.60 16.66 16.43
N ILE A 122 2.89 15.36 16.62
CA ILE A 122 4.25 14.91 16.98
C ILE A 122 5.21 14.89 15.79
N LEU A 123 4.73 14.87 14.54
CA LEU A 123 5.58 14.82 13.35
C LEU A 123 6.27 16.17 13.12
N LYS A 124 7.53 16.16 12.67
CA LYS A 124 8.23 17.39 12.25
C LYS A 124 7.63 17.99 10.99
N ASN A 125 7.20 17.15 10.06
CA ASN A 125 6.58 17.51 8.80
C ASN A 125 5.23 16.80 8.71
N ASN A 126 4.13 17.57 8.70
CA ASN A 126 2.76 17.04 8.62
C ASN A 126 1.98 17.60 7.42
N LYS A 127 2.69 18.15 6.44
CA LYS A 127 2.09 18.71 5.22
C LYS A 127 1.39 17.62 4.42
N ARG A 128 0.12 17.84 4.09
CA ARG A 128 -0.64 16.94 3.22
C ARG A 128 -0.20 17.14 1.77
N ALA A 129 -0.19 16.06 0.98
CA ALA A 129 0.16 16.15 -0.45
C ALA A 129 -0.79 17.09 -1.21
N GLU A 130 -2.05 17.18 -0.76
CA GLU A 130 -3.08 18.01 -1.35
C GLU A 130 -2.83 19.52 -1.12
N GLU A 131 -1.99 19.91 -0.17
CA GLU A 131 -1.65 21.32 0.08
C GLU A 131 -0.80 21.94 -1.04
N ASP A 132 -0.17 21.13 -1.88
CA ASP A 132 0.55 21.60 -3.08
C ASP A 132 -0.38 21.88 -4.27
N LEU A 133 -1.67 21.54 -4.15
CA LEU A 133 -2.67 21.74 -5.20
C LEU A 133 -3.34 23.12 -5.13
N LYS A 134 -4.13 23.43 -6.15
CA LYS A 134 -4.94 24.65 -6.23
C LYS A 134 -6.22 24.51 -5.39
N ILE A 135 -6.09 24.13 -4.13
CA ILE A 135 -7.17 24.06 -3.14
C ILE A 135 -6.76 24.74 -1.82
N THR A 136 -7.72 25.01 -0.94
CA THR A 136 -7.51 25.48 0.44
C THR A 136 -8.45 24.75 1.39
N PHE A 137 -7.94 24.33 2.55
CA PHE A 137 -8.74 23.77 3.64
C PHE A 137 -9.16 24.90 4.57
N GLU A 138 -10.40 25.37 4.44
CA GLU A 138 -10.88 26.56 5.17
C GLU A 138 -11.30 26.24 6.61
N LYS A 139 -11.81 25.02 6.85
CA LYS A 139 -12.31 24.63 8.17
C LYS A 139 -12.29 23.12 8.36
N GLU A 140 -12.03 22.70 9.60
CA GLU A 140 -12.20 21.31 10.04
C GLU A 140 -13.05 21.28 11.31
N GLN A 141 -14.02 20.37 11.39
CA GLN A 141 -14.87 20.16 12.56
C GLN A 141 -15.05 18.67 12.85
N ASN A 142 -14.97 18.28 14.13
CA ASN A 142 -15.47 16.99 14.59
C ASN A 142 -16.87 17.19 15.18
N LYS A 143 -17.87 16.44 14.70
CA LYS A 143 -19.27 16.51 15.17
C LYS A 143 -19.50 15.71 16.45
N ASN A 144 -18.55 14.89 16.88
CA ASN A 144 -18.63 14.21 18.17
C ASN A 144 -18.00 15.04 19.28
N ASN A 145 -18.57 14.93 20.48
CA ASN A 145 -18.09 15.65 21.67
C ASN A 145 -16.85 14.98 22.30
N THR A 146 -16.64 13.69 22.03
CA THR A 146 -15.54 12.92 22.61
C THR A 146 -14.42 12.75 21.60
N THR A 147 -13.21 13.16 21.98
CA THR A 147 -11.99 12.97 21.19
C THR A 147 -11.08 11.88 21.74
N GLN A 148 -11.24 11.54 23.02
CA GLN A 148 -10.47 10.52 23.69
C GLN A 148 -10.98 9.13 23.34
N PHE A 149 -10.06 8.19 23.13
CA PHE A 149 -10.37 6.79 22.88
C PHE A 149 -9.31 5.90 23.52
N GLU A 150 -9.65 4.61 23.68
CA GLU A 150 -8.78 3.62 24.29
C GLU A 150 -8.54 2.45 23.34
N ILE A 151 -7.32 1.94 23.34
CA ILE A 151 -6.95 0.66 22.75
C ILE A 151 -6.67 -0.31 23.88
N ASP A 152 -7.41 -1.41 23.92
CA ASP A 152 -7.29 -2.44 24.95
C ASP A 152 -6.43 -3.59 24.43
N LEU A 153 -5.16 -3.63 24.86
CA LEU A 153 -4.24 -4.67 24.46
C LEU A 153 -4.55 -6.02 25.11
N SER A 154 -5.36 -6.10 26.17
CA SER A 154 -5.69 -7.39 26.80
C SER A 154 -6.46 -8.34 25.86
N LYS A 155 -7.04 -7.81 24.78
CA LYS A 155 -7.77 -8.56 23.76
C LYS A 155 -6.85 -9.38 22.84
N TYR A 156 -5.61 -8.94 22.70
CA TYR A 156 -4.58 -9.50 21.83
C TYR A 156 -3.49 -10.02 22.76
N ASN A 157 -2.95 -11.23 22.60
CA ASN A 157 -1.98 -11.76 23.57
C ASN A 157 -0.59 -11.07 23.45
N ILE A 158 -0.56 -9.75 23.65
CA ILE A 158 0.58 -8.86 23.52
C ILE A 158 1.03 -8.47 24.92
N ASP A 159 2.30 -8.75 25.21
CA ASP A 159 2.90 -8.43 26.50
C ASP A 159 3.35 -6.98 26.54
N ILE A 160 3.05 -6.31 27.65
CA ILE A 160 3.71 -5.08 28.08
C ILE A 160 4.68 -5.50 29.19
N LEU A 161 5.96 -5.18 29.03
CA LEU A 161 6.98 -5.40 30.05
C LEU A 161 7.32 -4.07 30.72
N LYS A 162 7.98 -4.11 31.87
CA LYS A 162 8.39 -2.89 32.60
C LYS A 162 9.67 -3.10 33.38
N ASP A 163 10.41 -2.02 33.56
CA ASP A 163 11.45 -1.91 34.58
C ASP A 163 11.13 -0.73 35.53
N GLN A 164 12.13 -0.21 36.23
CA GLN A 164 12.00 0.97 37.09
C GLN A 164 11.88 2.31 36.33
N ASN A 165 12.16 2.33 35.02
CA ASN A 165 12.30 3.54 34.22
C ASN A 165 11.18 3.72 33.20
N ASP A 166 10.67 2.63 32.61
CA ASP A 166 9.69 2.71 31.53
C ASP A 166 8.92 1.41 31.29
N LEU A 167 7.94 1.48 30.37
CA LEU A 167 7.29 0.33 29.75
C LEU A 167 7.97 -0.05 28.43
N TYR A 168 8.01 -1.35 28.17
CA TYR A 168 8.61 -1.96 26.98
C TYR A 168 7.54 -2.70 26.20
N LEU A 169 7.46 -2.42 24.90
CA LEU A 169 6.49 -2.98 23.97
C LEU A 169 7.17 -3.43 22.67
N PRO A 170 6.51 -4.26 21.85
CA PRO A 170 6.99 -4.56 20.50
C PRO A 170 7.20 -3.26 19.71
N ALA A 171 8.38 -3.06 19.13
CA ALA A 171 8.66 -1.84 18.37
C ALA A 171 7.72 -1.68 17.17
N ILE A 172 7.24 -2.78 16.57
CA ILE A 172 6.25 -2.74 15.49
C ILE A 172 4.89 -2.20 15.95
N LEU A 173 4.50 -2.45 17.20
CA LEU A 173 3.31 -1.87 17.81
C LEU A 173 3.50 -0.37 18.04
N LEU A 174 4.65 0.03 18.60
CA LEU A 174 4.99 1.44 18.80
C LEU A 174 5.04 2.21 17.48
N ASN A 175 5.60 1.60 16.44
CA ASN A 175 5.58 2.09 15.07
C ASN A 175 4.15 2.31 14.58
N GLN A 176 3.30 1.29 14.68
CA GLN A 176 1.92 1.38 14.23
C GLN A 176 1.13 2.48 14.96
N MET A 177 1.46 2.75 16.21
CA MET A 177 0.81 3.80 16.98
C MET A 177 1.34 5.18 16.62
N PHE A 178 2.61 5.45 16.87
CA PHE A 178 3.20 6.79 16.75
C PHE A 178 3.38 7.25 15.31
N LEU A 179 3.55 6.33 14.36
CA LEU A 179 3.79 6.65 12.96
C LEU A 179 2.59 6.29 12.07
N SER A 180 1.40 6.04 12.61
CA SER A 180 0.19 5.69 11.84
C SER A 180 -0.16 6.68 10.72
N GLU A 181 0.15 7.96 10.91
CA GLU A 181 -0.13 9.06 9.97
C GLU A 181 1.10 9.46 9.12
N SER A 182 2.21 8.72 9.22
CA SER A 182 3.48 9.04 8.55
C SER A 182 3.75 8.11 7.36
N ASN A 183 4.23 8.66 6.24
CA ASN A 183 4.76 7.84 5.14
C ASN A 183 6.17 7.29 5.43
N ILE A 184 6.79 7.76 6.52
CA ILE A 184 8.04 7.25 7.07
C ILE A 184 7.71 6.28 8.20
N GLN A 185 8.25 5.07 8.14
CA GLN A 185 8.01 3.99 9.08
C GLN A 185 9.34 3.40 9.57
N THR A 186 9.24 2.48 10.53
CA THR A 186 10.36 1.67 10.99
C THR A 186 10.24 0.21 10.55
N TYR A 187 11.38 -0.46 10.39
CA TYR A 187 11.46 -1.84 9.93
C TYR A 187 12.61 -2.57 10.63
N PHE A 188 12.30 -3.65 11.35
CA PHE A 188 13.34 -4.53 11.89
C PHE A 188 13.50 -5.75 10.99
N ASN A 189 14.70 -5.96 10.47
CA ASN A 189 15.00 -7.05 9.53
C ASN A 189 15.74 -8.24 10.19
N GLY A 190 15.65 -8.36 11.52
CA GLY A 190 16.35 -9.39 12.30
C GLY A 190 17.76 -9.00 12.75
N GLN A 191 18.32 -7.87 12.27
CA GLN A 191 19.65 -7.38 12.65
C GLN A 191 19.66 -5.87 12.90
N ASP A 192 19.16 -5.11 11.93
CA ASP A 192 19.14 -3.66 11.96
C ASP A 192 17.71 -3.16 12.13
N PHE A 193 17.58 -2.09 12.91
CA PHE A 193 16.35 -1.33 13.03
C PHE A 193 16.42 -0.16 12.05
N LYS A 194 15.53 -0.13 11.06
CA LYS A 194 15.61 0.82 9.94
C LYS A 194 14.51 1.84 9.99
N ILE A 195 14.78 3.04 9.51
CA ILE A 195 13.77 4.06 9.19
C ILE A 195 13.70 4.17 7.67
N PHE A 196 12.50 4.17 7.09
CA PHE A 196 12.33 4.17 5.64
C PHE A 196 11.05 4.88 5.21
N LYS A 197 11.02 5.35 3.95
CA LYS A 197 9.79 5.82 3.28
C LYS A 197 9.22 4.71 2.41
N PHE A 198 7.91 4.50 2.44
CA PHE A 198 7.28 3.45 1.62
C PHE A 198 7.59 3.59 0.12
N TYR A 199 7.44 4.78 -0.46
CA TYR A 199 7.62 4.95 -1.91
C TYR A 199 9.05 4.62 -2.38
N GLU A 200 10.06 4.99 -1.58
CA GLU A 200 11.47 4.71 -1.87
C GLU A 200 11.75 3.22 -1.68
N ALA A 201 11.28 2.64 -0.57
CA ALA A 201 11.57 1.25 -0.22
C ALA A 201 10.77 0.23 -1.04
N LEU A 202 9.61 0.58 -1.58
CA LEU A 202 8.83 -0.31 -2.45
C LEU A 202 9.27 -0.22 -3.92
N SER A 203 10.15 0.73 -4.25
CA SER A 203 10.78 0.85 -5.56
C SER A 203 12.12 0.11 -5.59
N PHE A 204 12.58 -0.32 -6.76
CA PHE A 204 13.95 -0.84 -6.90
C PHE A 204 14.96 0.32 -6.97
N PRO A 205 16.11 0.26 -6.28
CA PRO A 205 16.65 -0.82 -5.43
C PRO A 205 16.26 -0.75 -3.93
N GLY A 206 15.33 0.12 -3.54
CA GLY A 206 14.92 0.31 -2.13
C GLY A 206 14.47 -0.97 -1.41
N THR A 207 13.78 -1.87 -2.10
CA THR A 207 13.32 -3.15 -1.50
C THR A 207 14.49 -4.02 -1.02
N PHE A 208 15.60 -3.98 -1.76
CA PHE A 208 16.82 -4.68 -1.39
C PHE A 208 17.43 -4.07 -0.13
N TYR A 209 17.60 -2.75 -0.08
CA TYR A 209 18.17 -2.06 1.08
C TYR A 209 17.33 -2.21 2.33
N LEU A 210 15.99 -2.20 2.21
CA LEU A 210 15.10 -2.43 3.33
C LEU A 210 15.35 -3.82 3.93
N LYS A 211 15.33 -4.86 3.09
CA LYS A 211 15.41 -6.24 3.56
C LYS A 211 16.83 -6.66 3.96
N GLN A 212 17.89 -6.16 3.33
CA GLN A 212 19.27 -6.66 3.49
C GLN A 212 19.74 -6.75 4.95
N SER A 213 20.15 -7.96 5.38
CA SER A 213 20.76 -8.33 6.67
C SER A 213 21.54 -9.65 6.51
N ASP A 214 22.52 -9.92 7.37
CA ASP A 214 23.19 -11.24 7.47
C ASP A 214 22.23 -12.35 7.94
N LYS A 215 21.19 -12.00 8.73
CA LYS A 215 20.12 -12.93 9.13
C LYS A 215 19.21 -13.32 7.97
N ASN A 216 19.27 -12.60 6.86
CA ASN A 216 18.59 -12.98 5.63
C ASN A 216 19.09 -14.31 5.07
N ASN A 217 20.19 -14.87 5.53
CA ASN A 217 20.59 -16.21 5.13
C ASN A 217 19.73 -17.31 5.78
N GLN A 218 18.91 -16.96 6.77
CA GLN A 218 17.94 -17.87 7.38
C GLN A 218 16.68 -17.95 6.51
N THR A 219 16.21 -19.18 6.28
CA THR A 219 14.97 -19.46 5.52
C THR A 219 13.76 -19.67 6.42
N ASN A 220 13.97 -19.78 7.73
CA ASN A 220 12.94 -20.12 8.70
C ASN A 220 12.61 -18.91 9.58
N ILE A 221 11.37 -18.45 9.52
CA ILE A 221 10.84 -17.45 10.46
C ILE A 221 10.78 -18.08 11.87
N PRO A 222 11.31 -17.42 12.91
CA PRO A 222 11.19 -17.87 14.28
C PRO A 222 9.73 -18.10 14.72
N ILE A 223 9.49 -19.15 15.50
CA ILE A 223 8.13 -19.54 15.91
C ILE A 223 7.46 -18.48 16.80
N GLY A 224 8.22 -17.80 17.67
CA GLY A 224 7.70 -16.71 18.49
C GLY A 224 7.22 -15.53 17.64
N LEU A 225 7.95 -15.22 16.56
CA LEU A 225 7.58 -14.16 15.63
C LEU A 225 6.33 -14.50 14.81
N LYS A 226 6.17 -15.76 14.37
CA LYS A 226 4.93 -16.25 13.74
C LYS A 226 3.72 -16.14 14.68
N LYS A 227 3.88 -16.58 15.93
CA LYS A 227 2.85 -16.47 16.98
C LYS A 227 2.48 -15.03 17.23
N PHE A 228 3.47 -14.14 17.30
CA PHE A 228 3.21 -12.72 17.48
C PHE A 228 2.51 -12.10 16.27
N GLN A 229 2.87 -12.46 15.03
CA GLN A 229 2.15 -12.01 13.84
C GLN A 229 0.68 -12.44 13.86
N TYR A 230 0.38 -13.68 14.27
CA TYR A 230 -1.01 -14.13 14.43
C TYR A 230 -1.82 -13.24 15.38
N GLU A 231 -1.28 -12.93 16.56
CA GLU A 231 -1.93 -12.05 17.55
C GLU A 231 -1.99 -10.58 17.09
N TYR A 232 -0.92 -10.11 16.45
CA TYR A 232 -0.80 -8.75 15.93
C TYR A 232 -1.77 -8.49 14.78
N LEU A 233 -2.06 -9.48 13.93
CA LEU A 233 -3.06 -9.33 12.87
C LEU A 233 -4.44 -8.97 13.44
N ALA A 234 -4.86 -9.61 14.54
CA ALA A 234 -6.11 -9.28 15.21
C ALA A 234 -6.09 -7.83 15.73
N PHE A 235 -5.01 -7.42 16.40
CA PHE A 235 -4.81 -6.03 16.83
C PHE A 235 -4.90 -5.06 15.64
N LEU A 236 -4.16 -5.34 14.58
CA LEU A 236 -4.05 -4.46 13.43
C LEU A 236 -5.42 -4.27 12.76
N PHE A 237 -6.15 -5.36 12.53
CA PHE A 237 -7.44 -5.30 11.85
C PHE A 237 -8.55 -4.72 12.74
N ASP A 238 -8.57 -5.04 14.04
CA ASP A 238 -9.57 -4.47 14.95
C ASP A 238 -9.39 -2.95 15.09
N ASN A 239 -8.16 -2.45 15.08
CA ASN A 239 -7.89 -1.04 15.33
C ASN A 239 -7.62 -0.20 14.07
N TYR A 240 -7.15 -0.76 12.96
CA TYR A 240 -6.68 0.02 11.80
C TYR A 240 -7.32 -0.35 10.45
N TYR A 241 -8.05 -1.48 10.35
CA TYR A 241 -8.81 -1.80 9.16
C TYR A 241 -10.21 -1.16 9.21
N GLY A 242 -10.46 -0.22 8.28
CA GLY A 242 -11.64 0.63 8.29
C GLY A 242 -12.94 -0.07 7.88
N ILE A 243 -12.84 -1.16 7.11
CA ILE A 243 -13.98 -1.97 6.70
C ILE A 243 -14.20 -3.02 7.80
N LYS A 244 -15.30 -2.90 8.54
CA LYS A 244 -15.69 -3.93 9.52
C LYS A 244 -16.60 -4.94 8.83
N LEU A 245 -16.13 -6.19 8.72
CA LEU A 245 -16.92 -7.29 8.17
C LEU A 245 -18.21 -7.49 8.99
N GLU A 246 -19.31 -7.82 8.33
CA GLU A 246 -20.60 -8.06 8.99
C GLU A 246 -20.46 -9.16 10.06
N ASN A 247 -21.10 -8.93 11.21
CA ASN A 247 -21.09 -9.84 12.36
C ASN A 247 -19.70 -10.13 12.96
N ASN A 248 -18.65 -9.42 12.52
CA ASN A 248 -17.31 -9.58 13.05
C ASN A 248 -17.08 -8.61 14.23
N LYS A 249 -17.22 -9.13 15.46
CA LYS A 249 -16.94 -8.35 16.67
C LYS A 249 -15.44 -8.19 16.94
N SER A 250 -14.63 -9.14 16.49
CA SER A 250 -13.17 -9.09 16.59
C SER A 250 -12.54 -9.97 15.50
N TYR A 251 -11.57 -9.43 14.80
CA TYR A 251 -10.80 -10.16 13.79
C TYR A 251 -10.00 -11.32 14.39
N LYS A 252 -9.89 -11.44 15.71
CA LYS A 252 -9.35 -12.65 16.36
C LYS A 252 -10.12 -13.91 15.93
N ASP A 253 -11.44 -13.86 15.87
CA ASP A 253 -12.26 -15.00 15.43
C ASP A 253 -12.11 -15.26 13.93
N TYR A 254 -11.95 -14.19 13.14
CA TYR A 254 -11.71 -14.29 11.71
C TYR A 254 -10.40 -15.03 11.40
N PHE A 255 -9.34 -14.81 12.18
CA PHE A 255 -8.03 -15.41 11.92
C PHE A 255 -7.89 -16.87 12.38
N LYS A 256 -8.77 -17.38 13.25
CA LYS A 256 -8.73 -18.78 13.73
C LYS A 256 -8.66 -19.81 12.60
N LYS A 257 -9.37 -19.57 11.48
CA LYS A 257 -9.36 -20.49 10.33
C LYS A 257 -8.01 -20.59 9.60
N TYR A 258 -7.10 -19.64 9.83
CA TYR A 258 -5.76 -19.62 9.26
C TYR A 258 -4.66 -19.92 10.27
N GLU A 259 -5.00 -20.18 11.54
CA GLU A 259 -4.03 -20.35 12.62
C GLU A 259 -2.97 -21.40 12.27
N LYS A 260 -3.40 -22.56 11.73
CA LYS A 260 -2.48 -23.62 11.32
C LYS A 260 -1.48 -23.18 10.24
N GLN A 261 -1.95 -22.42 9.25
CA GLN A 261 -1.12 -21.96 8.13
C GLN A 261 -0.17 -20.83 8.57
N ILE A 262 -0.65 -19.89 9.38
CA ILE A 262 0.17 -18.81 9.94
C ILE A 262 1.26 -19.41 10.86
N LEU A 263 0.91 -20.41 11.68
CA LEU A 263 1.86 -21.06 12.59
C LEU A 263 2.63 -22.22 11.96
N SER A 264 2.53 -22.42 10.65
CA SER A 264 3.23 -23.50 9.94
C SER A 264 4.74 -23.43 10.16
N GLU A 265 5.41 -24.58 10.16
CA GLU A 265 6.87 -24.64 10.17
C GLU A 265 7.45 -24.01 8.89
N SER A 266 6.73 -24.09 7.77
CA SER A 266 7.12 -23.49 6.49
C SER A 266 6.91 -21.97 6.49
N SER A 267 8.00 -21.20 6.34
CA SER A 267 7.92 -19.74 6.13
C SER A 267 7.12 -19.38 4.88
N HIS A 268 7.18 -20.22 3.86
CA HIS A 268 6.43 -20.02 2.63
C HIS A 268 4.92 -20.14 2.87
N GLU A 269 4.48 -21.16 3.62
CA GLU A 269 3.07 -21.31 3.99
C GLU A 269 2.58 -20.16 4.86
N HIS A 270 3.41 -19.64 5.77
CA HIS A 270 3.10 -18.46 6.57
C HIS A 270 2.79 -17.24 5.70
N TYR A 271 3.69 -16.86 4.77
CA TYR A 271 3.47 -15.72 3.88
C TYR A 271 2.27 -15.95 2.94
N LEU A 272 2.06 -17.20 2.50
CA LEU A 272 0.89 -17.54 1.69
C LEU A 272 -0.42 -17.38 2.48
N ALA A 273 -0.42 -17.71 3.77
CA ALA A 273 -1.56 -17.48 4.63
C ALA A 273 -1.92 -16.00 4.70
N THR A 274 -0.94 -15.10 4.89
CA THR A 274 -1.17 -13.65 4.85
C THR A 274 -1.73 -13.22 3.50
N LYS A 275 -1.14 -13.67 2.39
CA LYS A 275 -1.63 -13.32 1.05
C LYS A 275 -3.05 -13.84 0.79
N GLN A 276 -3.37 -15.04 1.26
CA GLN A 276 -4.71 -15.62 1.19
C GLN A 276 -5.71 -14.81 2.01
N ILE A 277 -5.35 -14.43 3.24
CA ILE A 277 -6.14 -13.56 4.12
C ILE A 277 -6.54 -12.29 3.38
N ILE A 278 -5.56 -11.59 2.79
CA ILE A 278 -5.80 -10.33 2.08
C ILE A 278 -6.70 -10.55 0.87
N ASN A 279 -6.47 -11.62 0.10
CA ASN A 279 -7.33 -11.97 -1.03
C ASN A 279 -8.78 -12.22 -0.59
N GLU A 280 -9.00 -12.95 0.50
CA GLU A 280 -10.32 -13.32 1.02
C GLU A 280 -11.11 -12.15 1.66
N LEU A 281 -10.49 -10.98 1.86
CA LEU A 281 -11.21 -9.78 2.30
C LEU A 281 -12.22 -9.28 1.24
N ASP A 282 -12.03 -9.65 -0.04
CA ASP A 282 -12.85 -9.16 -1.16
C ASP A 282 -12.91 -7.61 -1.21
N ASP A 283 -11.78 -6.99 -0.88
CA ASP A 283 -11.57 -5.55 -0.76
C ASP A 283 -10.53 -5.08 -1.80
N PRO A 284 -10.93 -4.35 -2.85
CA PRO A 284 -10.00 -3.87 -3.87
C PRO A 284 -9.00 -2.80 -3.39
N HIS A 285 -9.16 -2.25 -2.20
CA HIS A 285 -8.19 -1.34 -1.56
C HIS A 285 -7.16 -2.08 -0.71
N SER A 286 -7.32 -3.39 -0.51
CA SER A 286 -6.38 -4.21 0.25
C SER A 286 -5.51 -5.07 -0.66
N ALA A 287 -4.21 -5.14 -0.38
CA ALA A 287 -3.25 -5.87 -1.20
C ALA A 287 -2.08 -6.40 -0.38
N TYR A 288 -1.52 -7.54 -0.78
CA TYR A 288 -0.24 -8.01 -0.28
C TYR A 288 0.86 -7.41 -1.16
N VAL A 289 1.76 -6.61 -0.58
CA VAL A 289 2.62 -5.67 -1.32
C VAL A 289 4.05 -6.14 -1.42
N LEU A 290 4.64 -6.57 -0.30
CA LEU A 290 6.03 -6.99 -0.23
C LEU A 290 6.13 -8.20 0.69
N ASP A 291 6.89 -9.21 0.27
CA ASP A 291 7.16 -10.36 1.14
C ASP A 291 8.03 -9.96 2.32
N GLY A 292 8.14 -10.80 3.35
CA GLY A 292 9.12 -10.58 4.39
C GLY A 292 10.55 -10.87 3.95
N TYR A 293 11.52 -10.60 4.83
CA TYR A 293 12.94 -10.80 4.54
C TYR A 293 13.41 -12.26 4.68
N TYR A 294 12.59 -13.12 5.32
CA TYR A 294 12.79 -14.57 5.38
C TYR A 294 12.34 -15.29 4.09
N ASP A 295 11.58 -14.64 3.20
CA ASP A 295 11.18 -15.27 1.95
C ASP A 295 12.33 -15.25 0.93
N LYS A 296 12.71 -16.45 0.47
CA LYS A 296 13.71 -16.68 -0.57
C LYS A 296 13.13 -17.30 -1.82
N ASN A 297 11.86 -17.69 -1.78
CA ASN A 297 11.25 -18.43 -2.86
C ASN A 297 10.70 -17.46 -3.90
N ARG A 298 11.39 -17.37 -5.04
CA ARG A 298 10.97 -16.54 -6.18
C ARG A 298 9.65 -17.01 -6.84
N ASP A 299 9.16 -18.20 -6.48
CA ASP A 299 7.89 -18.73 -6.99
C ASP A 299 6.67 -18.21 -6.22
N PHE A 300 6.86 -17.53 -5.08
CA PHE A 300 5.76 -16.97 -4.27
C PHE A 300 4.84 -16.03 -5.08
N HIS A 301 5.41 -15.22 -5.97
CA HIS A 301 4.64 -14.33 -6.84
C HIS A 301 3.87 -15.06 -7.95
N LYS A 302 4.16 -16.34 -8.22
CA LYS A 302 3.47 -17.15 -9.23
C LYS A 302 2.15 -17.73 -8.73
N ILE A 303 1.97 -17.83 -7.41
CA ILE A 303 0.74 -18.36 -6.82
C ILE A 303 -0.35 -17.29 -6.92
N MET A 304 -1.37 -17.58 -7.74
CA MET A 304 -2.56 -16.76 -7.92
C MET A 304 -3.72 -17.41 -7.17
N PHE A 305 -4.34 -16.67 -6.26
CA PHE A 305 -5.59 -17.08 -5.63
C PHE A 305 -6.77 -16.81 -6.57
N SER A 306 -7.84 -17.57 -6.43
CA SER A 306 -9.08 -17.27 -7.14
C SER A 306 -9.61 -15.90 -6.74
N GLU A 307 -10.01 -15.12 -7.73
CA GLU A 307 -10.67 -13.83 -7.49
C GLU A 307 -11.94 -14.03 -6.66
N GLN A 308 -12.11 -13.19 -5.65
CA GLN A 308 -13.32 -13.14 -4.85
C GLN A 308 -14.46 -12.49 -5.63
N LYS A 309 -15.71 -12.71 -5.17
CA LYS A 309 -16.91 -12.37 -5.93
C LYS A 309 -16.99 -10.88 -6.30
N ARG A 310 -16.74 -9.97 -5.35
CA ARG A 310 -16.85 -8.52 -5.57
C ARG A 310 -15.77 -8.06 -6.57
N ILE A 311 -14.53 -8.52 -6.40
CA ILE A 311 -13.42 -8.23 -7.34
C ILE A 311 -13.70 -8.79 -8.74
N LYS A 312 -14.10 -10.06 -8.84
CA LYS A 312 -14.43 -10.71 -10.11
C LYS A 312 -15.52 -9.95 -10.87
N ASN A 313 -16.61 -9.59 -10.19
CA ASN A 313 -17.70 -8.81 -10.78
C ASN A 313 -17.22 -7.44 -11.27
N ARG A 314 -16.31 -6.79 -10.52
CA ARG A 314 -15.70 -5.52 -10.93
C ARG A 314 -14.93 -5.65 -12.24
N VAL A 315 -14.11 -6.69 -12.35
CA VAL A 315 -13.29 -6.97 -13.54
C VAL A 315 -14.18 -7.31 -14.74
N GLU A 316 -15.22 -8.12 -14.54
CA GLU A 316 -16.20 -8.45 -15.58
C GLU A 316 -16.90 -7.20 -16.12
N ILE A 317 -17.41 -6.33 -15.24
CA ILE A 317 -18.05 -5.07 -15.63
C ILE A 317 -17.08 -4.17 -16.39
N LEU A 318 -15.83 -4.02 -15.93
CA LEU A 318 -14.83 -3.24 -16.67
C LEU A 318 -14.67 -3.75 -18.09
N ASN A 319 -14.50 -5.06 -18.25
CA ASN A 319 -14.28 -5.68 -19.55
C ASN A 319 -15.50 -5.48 -20.47
N LEU A 320 -16.72 -5.60 -19.94
CA LEU A 320 -17.94 -5.34 -20.69
C LEU A 320 -18.05 -3.88 -21.11
N LEU A 321 -17.81 -2.93 -20.20
CA LEU A 321 -17.86 -1.51 -20.51
C LEU A 321 -16.78 -1.10 -21.52
N ALA A 322 -15.52 -1.50 -21.29
CA ALA A 322 -14.41 -1.17 -22.17
C ALA A 322 -14.55 -1.77 -23.58
N LYS A 323 -15.13 -2.97 -23.71
CA LYS A 323 -15.40 -3.61 -25.01
C LYS A 323 -16.48 -2.88 -25.80
N ASN A 324 -17.46 -2.29 -25.13
CA ASN A 324 -18.64 -1.68 -25.75
C ASN A 324 -18.61 -0.15 -25.75
N ASP A 325 -17.51 0.44 -25.27
CA ASP A 325 -17.25 1.87 -25.35
C ASP A 325 -16.78 2.22 -26.77
N PRO A 326 -17.56 3.04 -27.51
CA PRO A 326 -17.23 3.38 -28.90
C PRO A 326 -15.90 4.12 -29.02
N ASN A 327 -15.45 4.77 -27.96
CA ASN A 327 -14.32 5.68 -28.02
C ASN A 327 -13.04 5.12 -27.39
N LYS A 328 -13.06 3.97 -26.70
CA LYS A 328 -11.88 3.35 -26.06
C LYS A 328 -11.14 4.36 -25.16
N ILE A 329 -11.84 4.93 -24.18
CA ILE A 329 -11.44 6.10 -23.38
C ILE A 329 -10.00 6.01 -22.84
N ASP A 330 -9.22 7.09 -22.88
CA ASP A 330 -8.17 7.38 -21.87
C ASP A 330 -8.46 8.75 -21.25
N TYR A 331 -8.51 9.78 -22.10
CA TYR A 331 -9.13 11.08 -21.85
C TYR A 331 -9.80 11.59 -23.14
N GLN A 332 -11.08 11.98 -23.08
CA GLN A 332 -11.83 12.38 -24.27
C GLN A 332 -12.90 13.44 -24.01
N ASN A 333 -13.18 14.25 -25.02
CA ASN A 333 -14.26 15.23 -25.05
C ASN A 333 -15.08 15.09 -26.34
N GLU A 334 -16.36 14.74 -26.22
CA GLU A 334 -17.24 14.44 -27.35
C GLU A 334 -18.54 15.24 -27.26
N LEU A 335 -18.97 15.86 -28.37
CA LEU A 335 -20.31 16.43 -28.47
C LEU A 335 -21.29 15.33 -28.87
N ILE A 336 -22.30 15.10 -28.04
CA ILE A 336 -23.36 14.11 -28.31
C ILE A 336 -24.65 14.76 -28.83
N SER A 337 -24.70 16.09 -28.82
CA SER A 337 -25.72 16.95 -29.45
C SER A 337 -25.18 18.39 -29.53
N ASP A 338 -25.93 19.30 -30.14
CA ASP A 338 -25.55 20.71 -30.29
C ASP A 338 -25.30 21.42 -28.95
N ASP A 339 -25.93 20.96 -27.86
CA ASP A 339 -25.87 21.64 -26.56
C ASP A 339 -25.24 20.79 -25.44
N THR A 340 -24.74 19.58 -25.73
CA THR A 340 -24.29 18.63 -24.70
C THR A 340 -22.94 17.99 -25.06
N SER A 341 -21.97 18.13 -24.15
CA SER A 341 -20.63 17.52 -24.26
C SER A 341 -20.40 16.49 -23.15
N VAL A 342 -19.73 15.40 -23.50
CA VAL A 342 -19.30 14.34 -22.58
C VAL A 342 -17.79 14.39 -22.44
N ILE A 343 -17.30 14.57 -21.22
CA ILE A 343 -15.87 14.55 -20.88
C ILE A 343 -15.59 13.26 -20.10
N SER A 344 -14.79 12.37 -20.68
CA SER A 344 -14.51 11.04 -20.16
C SER A 344 -13.06 10.93 -19.69
N PHE A 345 -12.84 10.33 -18.53
CA PHE A 345 -11.50 10.11 -17.97
C PHE A 345 -11.46 8.88 -17.04
N LYS A 346 -10.43 8.05 -17.18
CA LYS A 346 -10.29 6.78 -16.45
C LYS A 346 -9.79 6.91 -15.01
N LYS A 347 -9.12 8.01 -14.67
CA LYS A 347 -8.55 8.25 -13.34
C LYS A 347 -8.50 9.74 -13.01
N PHE A 348 -8.44 10.04 -11.72
CA PHE A 348 -8.04 11.36 -11.22
C PHE A 348 -6.51 11.38 -11.09
N GLU A 349 -5.86 12.10 -11.99
CA GLU A 349 -4.41 12.29 -12.04
C GLU A 349 -4.07 13.74 -11.64
N GLU A 350 -2.82 14.01 -11.30
CA GLU A 350 -2.37 15.33 -10.85
C GLU A 350 -2.71 16.46 -11.85
N ASN A 351 -2.68 16.16 -13.16
CA ASN A 351 -2.99 17.13 -14.22
C ASN A 351 -4.44 17.07 -14.72
N SER A 352 -5.32 16.25 -14.15
CA SER A 352 -6.69 16.07 -14.68
C SER A 352 -7.50 17.36 -14.67
N ALA A 353 -7.34 18.22 -13.64
CA ALA A 353 -8.03 19.51 -13.59
C ALA A 353 -7.68 20.40 -14.79
N GLU A 354 -6.41 20.42 -15.21
CA GLU A 354 -5.96 21.22 -16.35
C GLU A 354 -6.47 20.66 -17.69
N MET A 355 -6.49 19.33 -17.83
CA MET A 355 -7.05 18.68 -19.01
C MET A 355 -8.55 18.98 -19.14
N ILE A 356 -9.31 18.79 -18.07
CA ILE A 356 -10.75 19.06 -18.02
C ILE A 356 -11.04 20.52 -18.32
N LYS A 357 -10.25 21.46 -17.76
CA LYS A 357 -10.38 22.89 -18.06
C LYS A 357 -10.33 23.17 -19.57
N LYS A 358 -9.37 22.58 -20.29
CA LYS A 358 -9.25 22.74 -21.75
C LYS A 358 -10.52 22.26 -22.47
N SER A 359 -11.11 21.16 -22.03
CA SER A 359 -12.35 20.65 -22.61
C SER A 359 -13.58 21.51 -22.27
N LEU A 360 -13.62 22.10 -21.07
CA LEU A 360 -14.66 23.09 -20.71
C LEU A 360 -14.53 24.37 -21.55
N ASP A 361 -13.32 24.85 -21.80
CA ASP A 361 -13.07 26.01 -22.69
C ASP A 361 -13.54 25.72 -24.13
N GLN A 362 -13.28 24.52 -24.64
CA GLN A 362 -13.78 24.06 -25.95
C GLN A 362 -15.30 23.92 -26.00
N ALA A 363 -15.93 23.43 -24.93
CA ALA A 363 -17.38 23.32 -24.84
C ALA A 363 -18.01 24.72 -24.83
N LYS A 364 -17.42 25.66 -24.09
CA LYS A 364 -17.86 27.06 -24.04
C LYS A 364 -17.80 27.74 -25.41
N SER A 365 -16.72 27.54 -26.16
CA SER A 365 -16.59 28.13 -27.51
C SER A 365 -17.58 27.57 -28.52
N LYS A 366 -18.10 26.36 -28.27
CA LYS A 366 -19.14 25.71 -29.07
C LYS A 366 -20.57 25.98 -28.57
N ASN A 367 -20.77 26.88 -27.60
CA ASN A 367 -22.07 27.19 -27.00
C ASN A 367 -22.79 25.98 -26.37
N VAL A 368 -22.04 24.98 -25.91
CA VAL A 368 -22.56 23.85 -25.13
C VAL A 368 -23.20 24.37 -23.83
N LYS A 369 -24.30 23.76 -23.41
CA LYS A 369 -25.01 24.08 -22.16
C LYS A 369 -24.85 23.00 -21.09
N ASN A 370 -24.75 21.74 -21.51
CA ASN A 370 -24.71 20.58 -20.62
C ASN A 370 -23.35 19.89 -20.69
N ILE A 371 -22.76 19.60 -19.53
CA ILE A 371 -21.51 18.85 -19.40
C ILE A 371 -21.79 17.56 -18.62
N VAL A 372 -21.44 16.42 -19.22
CA VAL A 372 -21.44 15.12 -18.55
C VAL A 372 -20.01 14.74 -18.23
N PHE A 373 -19.67 14.60 -16.95
CA PHE A 373 -18.43 13.93 -16.55
C PHE A 373 -18.67 12.42 -16.51
N ASN A 374 -18.03 11.69 -17.43
CA ASN A 374 -18.18 10.26 -17.59
C ASN A 374 -17.13 9.50 -16.77
N LEU A 375 -17.60 8.89 -15.68
CA LEU A 375 -16.82 8.08 -14.74
C LEU A 375 -17.08 6.57 -14.90
N THR A 376 -17.73 6.13 -15.98
CA THR A 376 -18.15 4.73 -16.14
C THR A 376 -16.98 3.74 -16.17
N GLN A 377 -15.79 4.18 -16.57
CA GLN A 377 -14.56 3.38 -16.52
C GLN A 377 -13.53 4.00 -15.55
N ASN A 378 -13.97 4.82 -14.58
CA ASN A 378 -13.08 5.50 -13.65
C ASN A 378 -12.79 4.68 -12.39
N GLY A 379 -11.53 4.25 -12.22
CA GLY A 379 -11.11 3.43 -11.08
C GLY A 379 -10.73 4.21 -9.82
N GLY A 380 -10.87 5.54 -9.82
CA GLY A 380 -10.40 6.44 -8.78
C GLY A 380 -9.11 7.15 -9.15
N GLY A 381 -8.25 7.39 -8.15
CA GLY A 381 -7.01 8.15 -8.33
C GLY A 381 -6.82 9.14 -7.19
N TYR A 382 -6.13 10.23 -7.49
CA TYR A 382 -5.77 11.24 -6.51
C TYR A 382 -6.96 12.11 -6.12
N ILE A 383 -7.37 12.05 -4.85
CA ILE A 383 -8.54 12.76 -4.34
C ILE A 383 -8.40 14.29 -4.38
N GLY A 384 -7.17 14.81 -4.25
CA GLY A 384 -6.91 16.24 -4.37
C GLY A 384 -7.27 16.80 -5.75
N SER A 385 -7.00 16.04 -6.82
CA SER A 385 -7.40 16.40 -8.19
C SER A 385 -8.93 16.42 -8.36
N ALA A 386 -9.64 15.49 -7.71
CA ALA A 386 -11.09 15.53 -7.62
C ALA A 386 -11.60 16.81 -6.92
N PHE A 387 -10.95 17.27 -5.84
CA PHE A 387 -11.28 18.54 -5.18
C PHE A 387 -11.04 19.76 -6.07
N GLU A 388 -9.95 19.78 -6.84
CA GLU A 388 -9.69 20.86 -7.79
C GLU A 388 -10.81 20.98 -8.85
N ILE A 389 -11.24 19.85 -9.41
CA ILE A 389 -12.29 19.77 -10.44
C ILE A 389 -13.64 20.30 -9.92
N LEU A 390 -13.93 20.17 -8.62
CA LEU A 390 -15.16 20.75 -8.03
C LEU A 390 -15.23 22.28 -8.16
N GLY A 391 -14.09 22.96 -8.28
CA GLY A 391 -14.02 24.41 -8.54
C GLY A 391 -14.66 24.81 -9.87
N PHE A 392 -14.71 23.92 -10.86
CA PHE A 392 -15.43 24.19 -12.11
C PHE A 392 -16.95 24.22 -11.92
N LEU A 393 -17.47 23.54 -10.88
CA LEU A 393 -18.90 23.46 -10.60
C LEU A 393 -19.37 24.57 -9.64
N THR A 394 -18.49 25.07 -8.76
CA THR A 394 -18.84 26.07 -7.73
C THR A 394 -17.68 27.00 -7.39
N ASN A 395 -18.01 28.26 -7.10
CA ASN A 395 -17.07 29.23 -6.50
C ASN A 395 -17.12 29.23 -4.96
N GLN A 396 -18.10 28.53 -4.38
CA GLN A 396 -18.27 28.42 -2.93
C GLN A 396 -17.45 27.25 -2.38
N PRO A 397 -17.00 27.33 -1.11
CA PRO A 397 -16.47 26.17 -0.41
C PRO A 397 -17.48 25.03 -0.36
N PHE A 398 -16.99 23.80 -0.34
CA PHE A 398 -17.79 22.58 -0.26
C PHE A 398 -17.34 21.72 0.93
N ASN A 399 -18.27 20.95 1.49
CA ASN A 399 -18.01 20.07 2.62
C ASN A 399 -17.69 18.66 2.17
N VAL A 400 -16.72 18.04 2.83
CA VAL A 400 -16.35 16.64 2.70
C VAL A 400 -16.50 15.97 4.06
N TYR A 401 -17.15 14.81 4.08
CA TYR A 401 -17.50 14.10 5.31
C TYR A 401 -16.67 12.82 5.41
N SER A 402 -16.15 12.56 6.61
CA SER A 402 -15.51 11.28 6.91
C SER A 402 -15.79 10.82 8.34
N TYR A 403 -15.62 9.51 8.54
CA TYR A 403 -15.77 8.85 9.81
C TYR A 403 -14.56 7.98 10.10
N ASN A 404 -14.07 8.03 11.34
CA ASN A 404 -13.00 7.17 11.81
C ASN A 404 -13.56 6.09 12.75
N PRO A 405 -13.55 4.80 12.38
CA PRO A 405 -14.15 3.75 13.19
C PRO A 405 -13.39 3.43 14.47
N LEU A 406 -12.10 3.79 14.58
CA LEU A 406 -11.31 3.66 15.80
C LEU A 406 -11.68 4.74 16.81
N THR A 407 -11.58 6.00 16.40
CA THR A 407 -11.75 7.18 17.28
C THR A 407 -13.21 7.59 17.42
N LYS A 408 -14.08 7.04 16.57
CA LYS A 408 -15.47 7.45 16.32
C LYS A 408 -15.61 8.85 15.72
N GLU A 409 -14.53 9.57 15.45
CA GLU A 409 -14.56 10.94 14.93
C GLU A 409 -15.46 11.06 13.69
N LYS A 410 -16.34 12.06 13.71
CA LYS A 410 -17.24 12.44 12.62
C LYS A 410 -16.75 13.76 12.05
N LYS A 411 -15.83 13.69 11.10
CA LYS A 411 -15.12 14.86 10.57
C LYS A 411 -15.88 15.49 9.40
N VAL A 412 -15.95 16.82 9.43
CA VAL A 412 -16.37 17.66 8.30
C VAL A 412 -15.23 18.60 7.95
N GLU A 413 -14.74 18.50 6.72
CA GLU A 413 -13.74 19.41 6.16
C GLU A 413 -14.40 20.30 5.13
N THR A 414 -14.25 21.62 5.30
CA THR A 414 -14.68 22.61 4.31
C THR A 414 -13.49 22.98 3.44
N ILE A 415 -13.60 22.69 2.15
CA ILE A 415 -12.53 22.83 1.16
C ILE A 415 -13.00 23.81 0.08
N LYS A 416 -12.08 24.62 -0.44
CA LYS A 416 -12.32 25.50 -1.57
C LYS A 416 -11.28 25.27 -2.66
N SER A 417 -11.74 25.07 -3.90
CA SER A 417 -10.86 25.06 -5.06
C SER A 417 -10.54 26.48 -5.50
N LYS A 418 -9.31 26.71 -5.99
CA LYS A 418 -8.87 27.99 -6.57
C LYS A 418 -9.17 28.08 -8.06
N TYR A 419 -9.70 27.01 -8.69
CA TYR A 419 -10.24 27.08 -10.04
C TYR A 419 -11.59 27.82 -10.05
N ASN A 420 -11.84 28.58 -11.11
CA ASN A 420 -13.09 29.31 -11.29
C ASN A 420 -14.20 28.42 -11.86
N LYS A 421 -15.42 28.67 -11.40
CA LYS A 421 -16.64 28.04 -11.92
C LYS A 421 -16.86 28.36 -13.41
N TYR A 422 -17.39 27.37 -14.13
CA TYR A 422 -17.99 27.54 -15.45
C TYR A 422 -19.52 27.44 -15.36
N ASP A 423 -20.22 28.22 -16.18
CA ASP A 423 -21.69 28.24 -16.20
C ASP A 423 -22.26 27.19 -17.16
N PHE A 424 -22.16 25.92 -16.77
CA PHE A 424 -22.82 24.79 -17.43
C PHE A 424 -23.80 24.08 -16.49
N ASN A 425 -24.71 23.30 -17.06
CA ASN A 425 -25.46 22.27 -16.33
C ASN A 425 -24.59 21.00 -16.25
N TYR A 426 -24.20 20.60 -15.05
CA TYR A 426 -23.34 19.43 -14.86
C TYR A 426 -24.13 18.17 -14.51
N TYR A 427 -23.66 17.03 -15.01
CA TYR A 427 -24.14 15.69 -14.68
C TYR A 427 -22.97 14.74 -14.54
N ILE A 428 -23.06 13.80 -13.60
CA ILE A 428 -22.00 12.81 -13.36
C ILE A 428 -22.52 11.43 -13.73
N LEU A 429 -21.95 10.85 -14.77
CA LEU A 429 -22.32 9.52 -15.25
C LEU A 429 -21.45 8.45 -14.58
N THR A 430 -22.11 7.50 -13.91
CA THR A 430 -21.45 6.48 -13.08
C THR A 430 -21.84 5.06 -13.49
N SER A 431 -21.01 4.08 -13.12
CA SER A 431 -21.23 2.66 -13.40
C SER A 431 -20.86 1.79 -12.19
N PRO A 432 -21.20 0.48 -12.18
CA PRO A 432 -20.73 -0.44 -11.14
C PRO A 432 -19.23 -0.72 -11.16
N TYR A 433 -18.46 -0.06 -12.03
CA TYR A 433 -16.99 -0.04 -11.98
C TYR A 433 -16.42 1.21 -11.28
N SER A 434 -17.17 2.32 -11.24
CA SER A 434 -16.73 3.58 -10.63
C SER A 434 -16.32 3.36 -9.16
N PHE A 435 -15.07 3.62 -8.82
CA PHE A 435 -14.46 3.18 -7.55
C PHE A 435 -13.59 4.26 -6.90
N SER A 436 -13.37 4.19 -5.57
CA SER A 436 -12.43 5.05 -4.83
C SER A 436 -12.75 6.54 -5.04
N ALA A 437 -11.82 7.38 -5.51
CA ALA A 437 -12.13 8.77 -5.86
C ALA A 437 -13.30 8.90 -6.87
N GLY A 438 -13.49 7.92 -7.78
CA GLY A 438 -14.62 7.86 -8.70
C GLY A 438 -15.95 7.47 -8.04
N ASN A 439 -15.92 7.04 -6.78
CA ASN A 439 -17.08 6.84 -5.90
C ASN A 439 -17.30 8.04 -4.98
N ILE A 440 -16.22 8.57 -4.38
CA ILE A 440 -16.25 9.70 -3.44
C ILE A 440 -16.67 11.01 -4.15
N PHE A 441 -16.14 11.28 -5.34
CA PHE A 441 -16.42 12.51 -6.08
C PHE A 441 -17.93 12.70 -6.40
N PRO A 442 -18.66 11.68 -6.94
CA PRO A 442 -20.11 11.74 -7.06
C PRO A 442 -20.84 12.04 -5.74
N GLN A 443 -20.39 11.47 -4.61
CA GLN A 443 -21.04 11.73 -3.32
C GLN A 443 -20.84 13.18 -2.86
N ILE A 444 -19.62 13.72 -2.95
CA ILE A 444 -19.35 15.12 -2.56
C ILE A 444 -20.21 16.07 -3.39
N ILE A 445 -20.33 15.81 -4.68
CA ILE A 445 -21.21 16.58 -5.57
C ILE A 445 -22.66 16.53 -5.11
N LYS A 446 -23.14 15.35 -4.72
CA LYS A 446 -24.51 15.14 -4.24
C LYS A 446 -24.77 15.86 -2.93
N ASP A 447 -23.90 15.68 -1.93
CA ASP A 447 -24.02 16.29 -0.60
C ASP A 447 -23.99 17.83 -0.66
N ASN A 448 -23.22 18.38 -1.60
CA ASN A 448 -23.11 19.83 -1.82
C ASN A 448 -24.08 20.35 -2.89
N LYS A 449 -24.99 19.50 -3.41
CA LYS A 449 -26.02 19.85 -4.39
C LYS A 449 -25.47 20.52 -5.67
N LEU A 450 -24.30 20.09 -6.13
CA LEU A 450 -23.56 20.73 -7.23
C LEU A 450 -24.01 20.25 -8.62
N ALA A 451 -24.41 18.98 -8.73
CA ALA A 451 -24.86 18.35 -9.97
C ALA A 451 -25.71 17.11 -9.66
N LYS A 452 -26.39 16.57 -10.68
CA LYS A 452 -27.12 15.30 -10.56
C LYS A 452 -26.24 14.13 -10.98
N ILE A 453 -26.36 13.03 -10.25
CA ILE A 453 -25.70 11.76 -10.56
C ILE A 453 -26.64 10.90 -11.40
N ILE A 454 -26.17 10.37 -12.53
CA ILE A 454 -26.96 9.58 -13.47
C ILE A 454 -26.24 8.27 -13.82
N GLY A 455 -26.99 7.26 -14.28
CA GLY A 455 -26.43 5.97 -14.69
C GLY A 455 -26.70 4.88 -13.65
N TYR A 456 -25.66 4.18 -13.21
CA TYR A 456 -25.79 3.09 -12.24
C TYR A 456 -25.17 3.43 -10.89
N LYS A 457 -25.55 2.67 -9.85
CA LYS A 457 -24.84 2.68 -8.58
C LYS A 457 -23.35 2.38 -8.79
N THR A 458 -22.47 3.13 -8.13
CA THR A 458 -21.02 2.94 -8.17
C THR A 458 -20.59 1.63 -7.47
N PHE A 459 -19.34 1.21 -7.69
CA PHE A 459 -18.79 0.03 -7.01
C PHE A 459 -18.61 0.25 -5.50
N GLY A 460 -18.23 1.47 -5.11
CA GLY A 460 -17.85 1.81 -3.74
C GLY A 460 -16.38 2.14 -3.55
N GLY A 461 -15.81 1.76 -2.41
CA GLY A 461 -14.49 2.20 -1.96
C GLY A 461 -14.58 3.55 -1.26
N ALA A 462 -14.47 3.52 0.06
CA ALA A 462 -14.58 4.71 0.90
C ALA A 462 -13.32 5.00 1.72
N SER A 463 -12.45 4.03 1.93
CA SER A 463 -11.26 4.24 2.76
C SER A 463 -10.12 4.84 1.96
N SER A 464 -9.35 5.72 2.59
CA SER A 464 -7.96 5.95 2.19
C SER A 464 -7.16 4.66 2.35
N ILE A 465 -6.17 4.43 1.49
CA ILE A 465 -5.26 3.27 1.63
C ILE A 465 -4.09 3.63 2.54
N ASN A 466 -3.68 2.69 3.39
CA ASN A 466 -2.43 2.77 4.13
C ASN A 466 -1.61 1.49 3.93
N TYR A 467 -0.29 1.59 4.09
CA TYR A 467 0.62 0.45 4.13
C TYR A 467 1.00 0.13 5.57
N TYR A 468 1.15 -1.16 5.86
CA TYR A 468 1.39 -1.68 7.19
C TYR A 468 2.53 -2.70 7.13
N VAL A 469 3.56 -2.48 7.94
CA VAL A 469 4.64 -3.45 8.15
C VAL A 469 4.11 -4.50 9.14
N LEU A 470 4.32 -5.77 8.81
CA LEU A 470 3.98 -6.89 9.67
C LEU A 470 5.21 -7.41 10.41
N PRO A 471 5.04 -8.14 11.53
CA PRO A 471 6.17 -8.55 12.37
C PRO A 471 7.21 -9.40 11.67
N THR A 472 6.83 -10.22 10.69
CA THR A 472 7.77 -11.03 9.89
C THR A 472 8.36 -10.28 8.68
N GLY A 473 8.11 -8.97 8.61
CA GLY A 473 8.69 -8.04 7.65
C GLY A 473 7.96 -7.95 6.31
N ASP A 474 6.86 -8.68 6.12
CA ASP A 474 5.97 -8.46 4.98
C ASP A 474 5.24 -7.12 5.11
N ILE A 475 4.84 -6.54 3.97
CA ILE A 475 4.07 -5.30 3.91
C ILE A 475 2.74 -5.59 3.23
N ILE A 476 1.67 -5.16 3.88
CA ILE A 476 0.32 -5.21 3.34
C ILE A 476 -0.23 -3.79 3.17
N GLN A 477 -1.12 -3.62 2.20
CA GLN A 477 -1.95 -2.45 2.02
C GLN A 477 -3.35 -2.79 2.56
N LEU A 478 -3.96 -1.89 3.32
CA LEU A 478 -5.33 -2.04 3.79
C LEU A 478 -6.13 -0.75 3.63
N SER A 479 -7.45 -0.91 3.56
CA SER A 479 -8.42 0.16 3.79
C SER A 479 -8.27 0.72 5.20
N SER A 480 -7.81 1.97 5.31
CA SER A 480 -7.55 2.64 6.59
C SER A 480 -8.83 3.10 7.29
N ASN A 481 -8.66 3.62 8.50
CA ASN A 481 -9.71 4.26 9.30
C ASN A 481 -10.17 5.62 8.77
N ASN A 482 -9.53 6.22 7.76
CA ASN A 482 -10.10 7.43 7.15
C ASN A 482 -11.15 7.03 6.12
N VAL A 483 -12.40 6.89 6.56
CA VAL A 483 -13.52 6.40 5.74
C VAL A 483 -14.37 7.59 5.28
N PHE A 484 -14.41 7.86 3.98
CA PHE A 484 -15.31 8.86 3.41
C PHE A 484 -16.78 8.43 3.57
N THR A 485 -17.64 9.39 3.87
CA THR A 485 -19.06 9.17 4.15
C THR A 485 -19.94 10.13 3.34
N ASN A 486 -21.25 9.90 3.37
CA ASN A 486 -22.21 10.95 3.06
C ASN A 486 -22.35 11.95 4.23
N ASP A 487 -23.19 12.96 4.05
CA ASP A 487 -23.50 13.99 5.05
C ASP A 487 -24.16 13.46 6.34
N ASN A 488 -24.68 12.23 6.34
CA ASN A 488 -25.22 11.52 7.50
C ASN A 488 -24.18 10.62 8.20
N PHE A 489 -22.91 10.67 7.78
CA PHE A 489 -21.82 9.83 8.28
C PHE A 489 -22.01 8.32 8.01
N GLU A 490 -22.71 7.97 6.93
CA GLU A 490 -22.82 6.61 6.44
C GLU A 490 -21.69 6.33 5.43
N SER A 491 -21.03 5.17 5.57
CA SER A 491 -19.88 4.80 4.72
C SER A 491 -20.26 4.65 3.25
N LEU A 492 -19.38 5.13 2.36
CA LEU A 492 -19.52 4.97 0.90
C LEU A 492 -18.95 3.64 0.38
N GLU A 493 -18.54 2.73 1.27
CA GLU A 493 -17.76 1.54 0.91
C GLU A 493 -18.48 0.66 -0.10
N PHE A 494 -19.81 0.61 -0.05
CA PHE A 494 -20.65 -0.21 -0.94
C PHE A 494 -21.39 0.59 -2.01
N GLY A 495 -20.89 1.78 -2.35
CA GLY A 495 -21.31 2.53 -3.53
C GLY A 495 -22.39 3.58 -3.29
N VAL A 496 -22.37 4.58 -4.17
CA VAL A 496 -23.24 5.75 -4.23
C VAL A 496 -24.35 5.50 -5.24
N THR A 497 -25.60 5.71 -4.82
CA THR A 497 -26.77 5.53 -5.69
C THR A 497 -27.01 6.80 -6.52
N PRO A 498 -27.22 6.68 -7.85
CA PRO A 498 -27.48 7.83 -8.70
C PRO A 498 -28.83 8.49 -8.35
N ASP A 499 -28.98 9.77 -8.70
CA ASP A 499 -30.27 10.46 -8.60
C ASP A 499 -31.25 10.00 -9.69
N VAL A 500 -30.72 9.63 -10.87
CA VAL A 500 -31.47 8.97 -11.94
C VAL A 500 -30.81 7.66 -12.31
N GLN A 501 -31.43 6.56 -11.90
CA GLN A 501 -31.01 5.20 -12.22
C GLN A 501 -31.32 4.87 -13.69
N LEU A 502 -30.36 4.21 -14.33
CA LEU A 502 -30.54 3.51 -15.61
C LEU A 502 -31.03 2.09 -15.32
N ASP A 503 -32.20 1.75 -15.86
CA ASP A 503 -32.89 0.48 -15.57
C ASP A 503 -32.36 -0.71 -16.42
N ALA A 504 -31.55 -0.43 -17.44
CA ALA A 504 -30.96 -1.47 -18.29
C ALA A 504 -30.00 -2.36 -17.47
N ASP A 505 -29.97 -3.65 -17.75
CA ASP A 505 -29.03 -4.56 -17.09
C ASP A 505 -27.63 -4.38 -17.70
N VAL A 506 -26.68 -3.83 -16.93
CA VAL A 506 -25.32 -3.57 -17.40
C VAL A 506 -24.58 -4.82 -17.88
N TYR A 507 -24.94 -6.02 -17.40
CA TYR A 507 -24.31 -7.26 -17.84
C TYR A 507 -24.84 -7.72 -19.21
N LYS A 508 -26.07 -7.36 -19.55
CA LYS A 508 -26.73 -7.74 -20.81
C LYS A 508 -26.65 -6.66 -21.88
N ASN A 509 -26.67 -5.41 -21.47
CA ASN A 509 -26.76 -4.23 -22.33
C ASN A 509 -25.74 -3.14 -21.92
N PRO A 510 -24.44 -3.46 -21.81
CA PRO A 510 -23.41 -2.51 -21.39
C PRO A 510 -23.30 -1.29 -22.32
N GLU A 511 -23.62 -1.43 -23.60
CA GLU A 511 -23.56 -0.36 -24.61
C GLU A 511 -24.60 0.75 -24.39
N VAL A 512 -25.72 0.44 -23.72
CA VAL A 512 -26.86 1.38 -23.58
C VAL A 512 -26.45 2.65 -22.85
N ILE A 513 -25.51 2.57 -21.91
CA ILE A 513 -25.02 3.73 -21.14
C ILE A 513 -24.25 4.73 -22.01
N TYR A 514 -23.72 4.32 -23.16
CA TYR A 514 -22.94 5.17 -24.07
C TYR A 514 -23.78 5.76 -25.20
N GLN A 515 -25.05 5.36 -25.34
CA GLN A 515 -25.90 5.86 -26.42
C GLN A 515 -26.34 7.31 -26.17
N PRO A 516 -26.15 8.24 -27.13
CA PRO A 516 -26.55 9.64 -26.99
C PRO A 516 -28.01 9.81 -26.55
N LYS A 517 -28.93 9.03 -27.16
CA LYS A 517 -30.37 9.05 -26.80
C LYS A 517 -30.62 8.69 -25.33
N THR A 518 -29.88 7.70 -24.82
CA THR A 518 -29.99 7.29 -23.41
C THR A 518 -29.50 8.40 -22.48
N LEU A 519 -28.33 8.97 -22.75
CA LEU A 519 -27.75 10.05 -21.95
C LEU A 519 -28.65 11.29 -21.93
N LEU A 520 -29.17 11.71 -23.09
CA LEU A 520 -30.11 12.82 -23.19
C LEU A 520 -31.42 12.55 -22.42
N ASN A 521 -31.91 11.31 -22.42
CA ASN A 521 -33.09 10.94 -21.62
C ASN A 521 -32.81 10.98 -20.11
N LEU A 522 -31.64 10.50 -19.66
CA LEU A 522 -31.22 10.59 -18.26
C LEU A 522 -31.10 12.05 -17.81
N ILE A 523 -30.50 12.92 -18.64
CA ILE A 523 -30.42 14.37 -18.41
C ILE A 523 -31.83 14.97 -18.31
N LYS A 524 -32.73 14.64 -19.23
CA LYS A 524 -34.12 15.12 -19.20
C LYS A 524 -34.85 14.69 -17.92
N LYS A 525 -34.66 13.46 -17.45
CA LYS A 525 -35.19 12.99 -16.18
C LYS A 525 -34.58 13.74 -14.99
N ALA A 526 -33.26 13.93 -15.00
CA ALA A 526 -32.54 14.62 -13.94
C ALA A 526 -33.01 16.08 -13.77
N ASN A 527 -33.28 16.77 -14.88
CA ASN A 527 -33.82 18.14 -14.87
C ASN A 527 -35.25 18.26 -14.32
N LYS A 528 -36.02 17.17 -14.31
CA LYS A 528 -37.36 17.15 -13.71
C LYS A 528 -37.32 16.94 -12.19
N ILE A 529 -36.19 16.52 -11.65
CA ILE A 529 -36.00 16.44 -10.20
C ILE A 529 -35.75 17.87 -9.72
N GLU A 530 -36.83 18.58 -9.37
CA GLU A 530 -36.79 19.97 -8.92
C GLU A 530 -35.66 20.25 -7.91
N LYS A 531 -35.12 21.48 -8.00
CA LYS A 531 -34.21 22.05 -7.00
C LYS A 531 -34.97 22.11 -5.67
N GLN A 532 -34.71 21.17 -4.76
CA GLN A 532 -35.29 21.26 -3.42
C GLN A 532 -34.90 22.61 -2.78
N PRO A 533 -35.88 23.38 -2.26
CA PRO A 533 -35.60 24.54 -1.43
C PRO A 533 -34.80 24.14 -0.19
N GLU A 534 -34.08 25.11 0.38
CA GLU A 534 -33.38 24.95 1.65
C GLU A 534 -34.32 24.45 2.77
N LEU A 535 -33.86 23.40 3.46
CA LEU A 535 -34.18 22.91 4.81
C LEU A 535 -35.57 23.23 5.39
N VAL A 536 -36.41 22.19 5.49
CA VAL A 536 -37.31 22.01 6.63
C VAL A 536 -36.99 20.68 7.29
N LYS A 537 -36.51 20.75 8.55
CA LYS A 537 -36.30 19.60 9.44
C LYS A 537 -37.58 18.75 9.53
N LYS A 538 -37.48 17.45 9.26
CA LYS A 538 -38.41 16.44 9.79
C LYS A 538 -37.72 15.12 10.10
N THR A 539 -37.57 14.90 11.41
CA THR A 539 -37.65 13.66 12.19
C THR A 539 -37.36 12.31 11.54
N SER A 540 -36.33 11.67 12.12
CA SER A 540 -36.02 10.24 12.19
C SER A 540 -37.24 9.31 12.06
N SER A 541 -37.20 8.42 11.07
CA SER A 541 -37.92 7.14 11.09
C SER A 541 -36.94 6.03 10.68
N THR A 542 -36.66 5.14 11.63
CA THR A 542 -35.87 3.93 11.47
C THR A 542 -36.53 2.97 10.47
N LEU A 543 -35.84 2.67 9.37
CA LEU A 543 -36.22 1.57 8.47
C LEU A 543 -35.34 0.35 8.77
N LYS A 544 -35.98 -0.70 9.31
CA LYS A 544 -35.44 -2.05 9.37
C LYS A 544 -35.32 -2.61 7.94
N PRO A 545 -34.31 -3.44 7.64
CA PRO A 545 -34.21 -4.14 6.36
C PRO A 545 -35.40 -5.09 6.18
N SER A 546 -36.06 -5.04 5.02
CA SER A 546 -37.15 -5.95 4.70
C SER A 546 -36.63 -7.38 4.52
N THR A 547 -37.16 -8.28 5.35
CA THR A 547 -37.09 -9.71 5.16
C THR A 547 -37.92 -10.10 3.93
N ASN A 548 -37.29 -10.64 2.89
CA ASN A 548 -37.94 -11.63 2.05
C ASN A 548 -36.99 -12.81 1.84
N SER A 549 -37.40 -13.89 2.51
CA SER A 549 -36.77 -15.19 2.54
C SER A 549 -36.98 -15.95 1.24
N THR A 550 -35.89 -16.48 0.67
CA THR A 550 -35.90 -17.78 0.02
C THR A 550 -34.79 -18.62 0.64
N LYS A 551 -35.15 -19.87 1.00
CA LYS A 551 -34.42 -20.85 1.82
C LYS A 551 -32.93 -21.05 1.45
N PRO A 552 -32.10 -21.50 2.40
CA PRO A 552 -30.64 -21.56 2.26
C PRO A 552 -30.23 -22.73 1.35
N ASN A 553 -29.55 -22.42 0.25
CA ASN A 553 -28.72 -23.43 -0.42
C ASN A 553 -27.44 -23.60 0.40
N LYS A 554 -27.20 -24.84 0.84
CA LYS A 554 -25.97 -25.29 1.51
C LYS A 554 -24.75 -24.73 0.78
N ILE A 555 -23.99 -23.85 1.45
CA ILE A 555 -22.68 -23.43 1.01
C ILE A 555 -21.72 -24.57 1.36
N THR A 556 -21.49 -25.46 0.41
CA THR A 556 -20.41 -26.46 0.49
C THR A 556 -19.09 -25.70 0.40
N HIS A 557 -18.35 -25.67 1.51
CA HIS A 557 -17.02 -25.09 1.57
C HIS A 557 -16.06 -26.01 0.80
N TYR A 558 -15.51 -25.54 -0.32
CA TYR A 558 -14.37 -26.19 -0.95
C TYR A 558 -13.11 -25.73 -0.21
N LEU A 559 -12.68 -26.53 0.77
CA LEU A 559 -11.30 -26.51 1.25
C LEU A 559 -10.41 -27.03 0.13
N ILE A 560 -9.51 -26.21 -0.39
CA ILE A 560 -8.42 -26.68 -1.23
C ILE A 560 -7.36 -27.25 -0.29
N ASP A 561 -7.19 -28.58 -0.30
CA ASP A 561 -6.10 -29.26 0.37
C ASP A 561 -4.79 -29.01 -0.42
N LEU A 562 -3.93 -28.16 0.15
CA LEU A 562 -2.66 -27.74 -0.43
C LEU A 562 -1.66 -28.91 -0.62
N ASN A 563 -1.97 -30.12 -0.16
CA ASN A 563 -1.12 -31.31 -0.32
C ASN A 563 -1.20 -32.01 -1.70
N THR A 564 -2.04 -31.56 -2.64
CA THR A 564 -2.29 -32.28 -3.90
C THR A 564 -1.62 -31.72 -5.15
N ILE A 565 -0.82 -30.65 -5.05
CA ILE A 565 -0.06 -30.09 -6.20
C ILE A 565 1.24 -30.88 -6.38
N ASN A 566 1.13 -32.17 -6.71
CA ASN A 566 2.23 -32.97 -7.23
C ASN A 566 1.67 -34.23 -7.92
N LYS A 567 1.03 -34.07 -9.07
CA LYS A 567 0.89 -35.16 -10.06
C LYS A 567 0.60 -34.60 -11.46
N LYS A 568 1.45 -35.01 -12.40
CA LYS A 568 1.33 -34.77 -13.85
C LYS A 568 0.01 -35.32 -14.39
N SER A 569 -0.70 -34.53 -15.19
CA SER A 569 -1.54 -35.08 -16.26
C SER A 569 -1.61 -34.12 -17.44
N SER A 570 -1.08 -34.59 -18.56
CA SER A 570 -1.17 -34.05 -19.90
C SER A 570 -2.59 -34.17 -20.46
N ILE A 571 -3.22 -33.05 -20.81
CA ILE A 571 -4.32 -33.01 -21.79
C ILE A 571 -4.15 -31.75 -22.66
N THR A 572 -3.99 -31.99 -23.95
CA THR A 572 -3.86 -31.00 -25.03
C THR A 572 -5.23 -30.62 -25.59
N ARG A 573 -5.54 -29.31 -25.67
CA ARG A 573 -6.37 -28.69 -26.73
C ARG A 573 -6.27 -27.15 -26.65
N PRO A 574 -6.27 -26.42 -27.78
CA PRO A 574 -5.93 -25.00 -27.82
C PRO A 574 -7.18 -24.14 -27.59
N LEU A 575 -7.10 -23.21 -26.63
CA LEU A 575 -8.03 -22.10 -26.50
C LEU A 575 -7.21 -20.81 -26.61
N THR A 576 -7.38 -20.12 -27.72
CA THR A 576 -6.77 -18.82 -28.01
C THR A 576 -7.47 -17.77 -27.13
N VAL A 577 -6.86 -17.45 -26.00
CA VAL A 577 -7.29 -16.36 -25.11
C VAL A 577 -6.55 -15.09 -25.52
N ILE A 578 -7.29 -14.09 -26.00
CA ILE A 578 -6.78 -12.75 -26.23
C ILE A 578 -6.63 -12.08 -24.86
N GLN A 579 -5.38 -11.81 -24.46
CA GLN A 579 -5.03 -11.10 -23.22
C GLN A 579 -5.47 -9.62 -23.31
N PRO A 580 -6.07 -9.04 -22.25
CA PRO A 580 -6.12 -7.60 -22.09
C PRO A 580 -4.72 -7.09 -21.71
N ALA A 581 -4.21 -6.12 -22.47
CA ALA A 581 -2.95 -5.45 -22.18
C ALA A 581 -3.06 -4.64 -20.88
N ASN A 582 -2.55 -5.19 -19.78
CA ASN A 582 -1.98 -4.46 -18.64
C ASN A 582 -1.35 -5.46 -17.64
N LYS A 583 -0.22 -6.03 -18.07
CA LYS A 583 0.88 -6.61 -17.26
C LYS A 583 1.84 -7.28 -18.25
N ILE A 584 2.77 -6.53 -18.81
CA ILE A 584 3.90 -7.17 -19.51
C ILE A 584 4.84 -7.70 -18.42
N ASN A 585 4.74 -9.01 -18.19
CA ASN A 585 5.70 -9.75 -17.39
C ASN A 585 6.93 -10.00 -18.28
N MET A 586 7.97 -9.18 -18.16
CA MET A 586 9.20 -9.26 -18.99
C MET A 586 10.13 -10.43 -18.62
N LEU A 587 9.58 -11.60 -18.28
CA LEU A 587 10.32 -12.85 -18.03
C LEU A 587 9.90 -14.01 -18.94
N SER A 588 8.94 -13.82 -19.84
CA SER A 588 8.45 -14.88 -20.74
C SER A 588 9.10 -14.93 -22.12
N LEU A 589 10.21 -14.21 -22.38
CA LEU A 589 10.88 -14.20 -23.69
C LEU A 589 12.22 -14.94 -23.75
N ILE A 590 12.60 -15.69 -22.72
CA ILE A 590 13.78 -16.56 -22.78
C ILE A 590 13.31 -18.00 -22.97
N LYS A 591 13.45 -18.52 -24.20
CA LYS A 591 13.39 -19.97 -24.44
C LYS A 591 14.50 -20.64 -23.62
N PRO A 592 14.22 -21.70 -22.86
CA PRO A 592 15.24 -22.38 -22.07
C PRO A 592 16.16 -23.14 -23.01
N ASP A 593 17.41 -22.70 -23.14
CA ASP A 593 18.47 -23.59 -23.57
C ASP A 593 18.78 -24.55 -22.41
N LYS A 594 18.77 -25.85 -22.74
CA LYS A 594 19.10 -26.94 -21.82
C LYS A 594 20.53 -26.81 -21.34
N ASN A 595 20.76 -26.14 -20.21
CA ASN A 595 21.88 -26.38 -19.30
C ASN A 595 21.57 -25.70 -17.96
N ASN A 596 21.50 -26.51 -16.90
CA ASN A 596 21.31 -26.05 -15.52
C ASN A 596 22.34 -24.98 -15.15
N LEU A 597 21.86 -23.81 -14.71
CA LEU A 597 22.69 -22.75 -14.15
C LEU A 597 22.07 -22.28 -12.83
N GLU A 598 22.59 -22.81 -11.72
CA GLU A 598 22.41 -22.25 -10.39
C GLU A 598 23.12 -20.89 -10.31
N ILE A 599 22.37 -19.83 -9.98
CA ILE A 599 22.94 -18.52 -9.66
C ILE A 599 23.01 -18.42 -8.13
N ASN A 600 24.16 -18.78 -7.57
CA ASN A 600 24.51 -18.45 -6.18
C ASN A 600 25.12 -17.04 -6.16
N LEU A 601 24.41 -16.08 -5.55
CA LEU A 601 24.96 -14.76 -5.20
C LEU A 601 25.69 -14.91 -3.86
N LEU A 602 27.01 -14.80 -3.88
CA LEU A 602 27.85 -14.90 -2.68
C LEU A 602 28.00 -13.55 -1.97
N GLU A 603 28.01 -13.68 -0.65
CA GLU A 603 28.26 -12.70 0.40
C GLU A 603 29.65 -12.05 0.33
N LYS A 604 29.75 -10.83 0.88
CA LYS A 604 30.97 -10.12 1.31
C LYS A 604 32.12 -10.00 0.31
N THR A 605 32.41 -8.76 -0.12
CA THR A 605 33.79 -8.24 -0.06
C THR A 605 33.83 -6.73 0.15
N ASN A 606 34.70 -6.30 1.06
CA ASN A 606 35.29 -4.96 1.07
C ASN A 606 36.12 -4.79 -0.21
N THR A 607 35.70 -3.92 -1.12
CA THR A 607 36.52 -3.52 -2.28
C THR A 607 36.86 -2.03 -2.15
N ASN A 608 38.14 -1.69 -2.33
CA ASN A 608 38.64 -0.33 -2.20
C ASN A 608 38.04 0.60 -3.27
N LEU A 609 37.62 1.79 -2.84
CA LEU A 609 36.87 2.79 -3.61
C LEU A 609 37.64 3.39 -4.82
N SER A 610 38.94 3.10 -4.97
CA SER A 610 39.82 3.68 -5.98
C SER A 610 39.64 3.10 -7.38
N ASP A 611 39.20 1.85 -7.50
CA ASP A 611 39.16 1.15 -8.79
C ASP A 611 37.92 1.52 -9.63
N ILE A 612 36.89 2.12 -9.01
CA ILE A 612 35.63 2.51 -9.66
C ILE A 612 35.69 3.95 -10.21
N LYS A 613 36.55 4.81 -9.66
CA LYS A 613 36.65 6.22 -10.09
C LYS A 613 37.25 6.44 -11.47
N ASN A 614 37.81 5.40 -12.09
CA ASN A 614 38.49 5.47 -13.39
C ASN A 614 37.82 4.60 -14.45
N LEU A 615 36.49 4.50 -14.45
CA LEU A 615 35.77 3.81 -15.52
C LEU A 615 35.87 4.62 -16.82
N ASP A 616 36.81 4.22 -17.66
CA ASP A 616 37.04 4.77 -18.98
C ASP A 616 36.24 3.97 -20.01
N LEU A 617 35.15 4.56 -20.53
CA LEU A 617 34.30 3.90 -21.53
C LEU A 617 35.06 3.57 -22.82
N ASP A 618 36.17 4.25 -23.11
CA ASP A 618 36.97 3.98 -24.29
C ASP A 618 37.71 2.64 -24.20
N LYS A 619 37.92 2.13 -22.98
CA LYS A 619 38.52 0.82 -22.72
C LYS A 619 37.52 -0.34 -22.77
N LEU A 620 36.22 -0.07 -22.97
CA LEU A 620 35.25 -1.12 -23.25
C LEU A 620 35.61 -1.83 -24.55
N ASN A 621 35.49 -3.15 -24.56
CA ASN A 621 35.75 -3.91 -25.78
C ASN A 621 34.61 -3.66 -26.79
N LYS A 622 34.87 -3.96 -28.07
CA LYS A 622 33.91 -3.74 -29.17
C LYS A 622 32.53 -4.37 -28.90
N ASN A 623 32.50 -5.57 -28.32
CA ASN A 623 31.26 -6.29 -28.05
C ASN A 623 30.42 -5.62 -26.94
N ASP A 624 31.07 -4.99 -25.94
CA ASP A 624 30.38 -4.23 -24.90
C ASP A 624 29.79 -2.93 -25.46
N LYS A 625 30.56 -2.23 -26.30
CA LYS A 625 30.11 -1.03 -27.02
C LYS A 625 28.90 -1.33 -27.91
N ASP A 626 28.96 -2.42 -28.67
CA ASP A 626 27.88 -2.86 -29.57
C ASP A 626 26.59 -3.20 -28.81
N GLN A 627 26.67 -3.74 -27.59
CA GLN A 627 25.49 -4.09 -26.78
C GLN A 627 24.79 -2.87 -26.19
N ILE A 628 25.56 -1.91 -25.66
CA ILE A 628 25.03 -0.63 -25.20
C ILE A 628 24.36 0.10 -26.37
N LEU A 629 25.01 0.12 -27.54
CA LEU A 629 24.48 0.71 -28.76
C LEU A 629 23.19 0.03 -29.22
N THR A 630 23.12 -1.30 -29.13
CA THR A 630 21.91 -2.08 -29.48
C THR A 630 20.75 -1.77 -28.55
N ALA A 631 21.00 -1.64 -27.24
CA ALA A 631 19.95 -1.29 -26.28
C ALA A 631 19.43 0.14 -26.48
N LEU A 632 20.33 1.08 -26.82
CA LEU A 632 19.97 2.45 -27.22
C LEU A 632 19.13 2.47 -28.50
N LYS A 633 19.53 1.71 -29.54
CA LYS A 633 18.79 1.58 -30.80
C LYS A 633 17.41 0.93 -30.61
N ASN A 634 17.29 -0.07 -29.76
CA ASN A 634 15.99 -0.69 -29.45
C ASN A 634 15.03 0.27 -28.76
N LYS A 635 15.55 1.25 -28.03
CA LYS A 635 14.76 2.29 -27.36
C LYS A 635 14.37 3.42 -28.31
N ASN A 636 15.21 3.71 -29.30
CA ASN A 636 15.04 4.77 -30.29
C ASN A 636 15.22 4.20 -31.71
N PRO A 637 14.26 3.39 -32.20
CA PRO A 637 14.41 2.65 -33.47
C PRO A 637 14.58 3.57 -34.69
N ASP A 638 14.14 4.82 -34.58
CA ASP A 638 14.17 5.82 -35.66
C ASP A 638 15.43 6.71 -35.64
N ILE A 639 16.35 6.52 -34.67
CA ILE A 639 17.57 7.32 -34.53
C ILE A 639 18.79 6.46 -34.84
N GLN A 640 19.61 6.90 -35.79
CA GLN A 640 20.90 6.27 -36.06
C GLN A 640 21.92 6.69 -34.98
N ILE A 641 22.14 5.83 -34.00
CA ILE A 641 23.07 6.08 -32.88
C ILE A 641 24.41 5.39 -33.16
N ASN A 642 25.53 6.14 -33.16
CA ASN A 642 26.89 5.59 -33.16
C ASN A 642 27.56 5.78 -31.79
N TRP A 643 28.62 5.01 -31.53
CA TRP A 643 29.32 5.05 -30.23
C TRP A 643 29.90 6.43 -29.93
N ASP A 644 30.43 7.10 -30.95
CA ASP A 644 31.06 8.43 -30.84
C ASP A 644 30.04 9.56 -30.58
N ASP A 645 28.73 9.25 -30.69
CA ASP A 645 27.63 10.17 -30.40
C ASP A 645 27.22 10.16 -28.92
N LEU A 646 27.83 9.31 -28.08
CA LEU A 646 27.50 9.21 -26.66
C LEU A 646 28.43 10.06 -25.79
N VAL A 647 27.88 10.66 -24.73
CA VAL A 647 28.62 11.43 -23.72
C VAL A 647 28.32 10.86 -22.35
N VAL A 648 29.35 10.72 -21.51
CA VAL A 648 29.18 10.40 -20.09
C VAL A 648 28.93 11.69 -19.33
N ASP A 649 27.71 11.89 -18.88
CA ASP A 649 27.33 13.09 -18.14
C ASP A 649 27.85 13.03 -16.70
N LYS A 650 27.81 11.84 -16.08
CA LYS A 650 28.14 11.66 -14.67
C LYS A 650 28.50 10.21 -14.35
N ILE A 651 29.49 10.00 -13.48
CA ILE A 651 29.82 8.68 -12.93
C ILE A 651 29.57 8.70 -11.41
N THR A 652 28.94 7.65 -10.89
CA THR A 652 28.76 7.38 -9.45
C THR A 652 29.46 6.08 -9.04
N ASN A 653 29.42 5.74 -7.75
CA ASN A 653 30.07 4.54 -7.20
C ASN A 653 29.56 3.23 -7.81
N ASN A 654 28.42 3.20 -8.50
CA ASN A 654 27.89 1.99 -9.15
C ASN A 654 27.06 2.32 -10.40
N SER A 655 27.24 3.48 -11.02
CA SER A 655 26.55 3.81 -12.26
C SER A 655 27.26 4.87 -13.10
N ALA A 656 26.94 4.92 -14.38
CA ALA A 656 27.28 6.01 -15.30
C ALA A 656 26.00 6.50 -15.98
N GLU A 657 25.81 7.82 -16.00
CA GLU A 657 24.78 8.51 -16.76
C GLU A 657 25.36 8.81 -18.15
N ILE A 658 24.70 8.31 -19.19
CA ILE A 658 25.13 8.43 -20.58
C ILE A 658 24.01 9.10 -21.38
N SER A 659 24.35 10.15 -22.11
CA SER A 659 23.46 10.88 -23.02
C SER A 659 23.91 10.74 -24.47
N LEU A 660 23.01 11.06 -25.40
CA LEU A 660 23.36 11.29 -26.80
C LEU A 660 23.76 12.77 -26.97
N LYS A 661 24.83 13.06 -27.71
CA LYS A 661 25.23 14.43 -28.06
C LYS A 661 24.03 15.17 -28.65
N ASN A 662 23.72 16.33 -28.08
CA ASN A 662 22.60 17.19 -28.49
C ASN A 662 21.19 16.59 -28.25
N SER A 663 21.01 15.71 -27.25
CA SER A 663 19.71 15.20 -26.82
C SER A 663 19.54 15.29 -25.30
N ASP A 664 18.34 15.66 -24.84
CA ASP A 664 17.98 15.63 -23.42
C ASP A 664 17.67 14.21 -22.91
N GLN A 665 17.75 13.20 -23.78
CA GLN A 665 17.50 11.81 -23.41
C GLN A 665 18.72 11.19 -22.71
N LYS A 666 18.49 10.73 -21.49
CA LYS A 666 19.52 10.14 -20.64
C LYS A 666 19.24 8.67 -20.34
N ILE A 667 20.33 7.91 -20.20
CA ILE A 667 20.30 6.54 -19.73
C ILE A 667 21.24 6.41 -18.55
N ILE A 668 20.77 5.76 -17.49
CA ILE A 668 21.64 5.35 -16.38
C ILE A 668 22.03 3.90 -16.60
N VAL A 669 23.33 3.66 -16.63
CA VAL A 669 23.95 2.34 -16.67
C VAL A 669 24.45 2.02 -15.27
N HIS A 670 23.86 1.05 -14.57
CA HIS A 670 24.44 0.57 -13.31
C HIS A 670 25.52 -0.49 -13.55
N PHE A 671 26.49 -0.56 -12.64
CA PHE A 671 27.56 -1.56 -12.58
C PHE A 671 27.46 -2.30 -11.25
N LEU A 672 27.28 -3.63 -11.29
CA LEU A 672 27.37 -4.49 -10.09
C LEU A 672 28.68 -5.27 -10.11
N LEU A 673 29.43 -5.21 -9.01
CA LEU A 673 30.70 -5.91 -8.81
C LEU A 673 30.45 -7.26 -8.10
N GLU A 674 30.93 -8.37 -8.67
CA GLU A 674 31.04 -9.67 -7.99
C GLU A 674 32.54 -9.95 -7.76
N THR A 675 32.93 -10.45 -6.60
CA THR A 675 34.32 -10.79 -6.26
C THR A 675 34.34 -12.24 -5.82
N LYS A 676 35.23 -13.05 -6.40
CA LYS A 676 35.34 -14.47 -6.05
C LYS A 676 36.82 -14.80 -5.85
N ASN A 677 37.18 -15.17 -4.61
CA ASN A 677 38.49 -15.68 -4.16
C ASN A 677 39.75 -14.95 -4.68
N SER A 678 40.37 -14.12 -3.83
CA SER A 678 41.78 -13.64 -3.85
C SER A 678 42.49 -13.34 -5.19
N LYS A 679 41.77 -13.24 -6.30
CA LYS A 679 42.20 -12.84 -7.63
C LYS A 679 41.09 -11.98 -8.20
N ASN A 680 41.33 -10.67 -8.20
CA ASN A 680 40.40 -9.64 -8.65
C ASN A 680 39.91 -9.95 -10.08
N THR A 681 38.70 -10.50 -10.20
CA THR A 681 38.00 -10.65 -11.47
C THR A 681 36.78 -9.76 -11.41
N ILE A 682 36.75 -8.72 -12.24
CA ILE A 682 35.68 -7.72 -12.28
C ILE A 682 34.54 -8.28 -13.14
N TRP A 683 33.33 -8.29 -12.58
CA TRP A 683 32.09 -8.54 -13.31
C TRP A 683 31.37 -7.20 -13.45
N ILE A 684 30.78 -6.96 -14.63
CA ILE A 684 29.92 -5.81 -14.89
C ILE A 684 28.53 -6.37 -15.22
N VAL A 685 27.52 -6.02 -14.42
CA VAL A 685 26.12 -6.20 -14.79
C VAL A 685 25.61 -4.86 -15.27
N LEU A 686 25.23 -4.78 -16.54
CA LEU A 686 24.75 -3.56 -17.16
C LEU A 686 23.22 -3.47 -17.01
N VAL A 687 22.75 -2.53 -16.20
CA VAL A 687 21.30 -2.24 -16.06
C VAL A 687 21.04 -0.88 -16.68
N ILE A 688 20.29 -0.88 -17.77
CA ILE A 688 19.89 0.33 -18.51
C ILE A 688 18.56 0.80 -17.92
N ILE A 689 18.58 1.94 -17.23
CA ILE A 689 17.35 2.60 -16.76
C ILE A 689 17.09 3.79 -17.68
N SER A 690 15.96 3.72 -18.39
CA SER A 690 15.39 4.85 -19.11
C SER A 690 14.72 5.79 -18.11
N ILE A 691 15.19 7.02 -17.98
CA ILE A 691 14.35 8.08 -17.42
C ILE A 691 13.51 8.63 -18.57
N THR A 692 12.30 8.10 -18.72
CA THR A 692 11.24 8.84 -19.40
C THR A 692 10.42 9.49 -18.29
N VAL A 693 10.53 10.81 -18.14
CA VAL A 693 9.52 11.56 -17.39
C VAL A 693 8.25 11.47 -18.24
N LEU A 694 7.15 11.05 -17.62
CA LEU A 694 5.92 10.47 -18.20
C LEU A 694 6.01 8.97 -18.54
N LEU A 695 5.15 8.21 -17.84
CA LEU A 695 4.87 6.78 -17.96
C LEU A 695 5.99 5.88 -17.39
N GLY A 696 5.75 5.40 -16.17
CA GLY A 696 6.60 4.44 -15.43
C GLY A 696 6.75 3.07 -16.10
N LEU A 697 7.35 3.04 -17.29
CA LEU A 697 7.90 1.86 -17.94
C LEU A 697 9.41 1.89 -17.74
N ILE A 698 9.87 1.29 -16.63
CA ILE A 698 11.28 0.95 -16.48
C ILE A 698 11.51 -0.31 -17.32
N ASN A 699 12.06 -0.14 -18.53
CA ASN A 699 12.53 -1.27 -19.33
C ASN A 699 13.83 -1.78 -18.72
N PHE A 700 13.77 -2.92 -18.02
CA PHE A 700 14.96 -3.64 -17.60
C PHE A 700 15.45 -4.53 -18.74
N ILE A 701 16.64 -4.24 -19.29
CA ILE A 701 17.36 -5.19 -20.14
C ILE A 701 18.53 -5.71 -19.30
N ILE A 702 18.49 -6.99 -18.92
CA ILE A 702 19.62 -7.66 -18.27
C ILE A 702 20.57 -8.13 -19.38
N ILE A 703 21.68 -7.42 -19.54
CA ILE A 703 22.71 -7.77 -20.52
C ILE A 703 23.79 -8.60 -19.78
N ARG A 704 23.62 -9.93 -19.82
CA ARG A 704 24.58 -11.04 -19.59
C ARG A 704 25.84 -10.86 -18.68
N LYS A 705 26.14 -11.93 -17.92
CA LYS A 705 27.35 -12.17 -17.11
C LYS A 705 28.67 -12.08 -17.91
N LEU A 706 29.59 -11.19 -17.53
CA LEU A 706 30.90 -10.96 -18.18
C LEU A 706 32.07 -11.69 -17.49
N LYS A 707 32.77 -12.61 -18.17
CA LYS A 707 34.10 -13.08 -17.75
C LYS A 707 35.17 -12.17 -18.35
N THR A 708 35.94 -11.47 -17.53
CA THR A 708 37.16 -10.80 -17.99
C THR A 708 38.31 -11.81 -18.01
N ASN A 709 38.83 -12.11 -19.20
CA ASN A 709 40.10 -12.82 -19.37
C ASN A 709 41.21 -11.77 -19.59
N LYS A 710 42.30 -11.92 -18.83
CA LYS A 710 43.61 -11.24 -18.94
C LYS A 710 43.69 -9.76 -18.54
N LEU A 711 44.15 -9.54 -17.31
CA LEU A 711 45.13 -8.48 -17.00
C LEU A 711 46.41 -9.19 -16.55
N ASN A 712 47.38 -9.30 -17.48
CA ASN A 712 48.74 -9.76 -17.22
C ASN A 712 49.67 -8.55 -17.36
N LYS A 713 49.96 -7.89 -16.23
CA LYS A 713 51.25 -7.39 -15.76
C LYS A 713 51.02 -6.36 -14.66
#